data_AF-A0A031J3L8-F1
#
_entry.id   AF-A0A031J3L8-F1
#
_cell.length_a   1.000
_cell.length_b   1.000
_cell.length_c   1.000
_cell.angle_alpha   90.00
_cell.angle_beta   90.00
_cell.angle_gamma   90.00
#
_symmetry.space_group_name_H-M   'P 1'
#
loop_
_entity.id
_entity.type
_entity.pdbx_description
1 polymer ?
#
loop_
_entity_poly.entity_id
_entity_poly.type
_entity_poly.pdbx_seq_one_letter_code
_entity_poly.pdbx_strand_id
1 'polypeptide(L)'
;MLNVHTPTQTPSQPHLPPPPINNQSPGLHVSNPSANLQTAASSPRLSRASTGLKQMMADNQNLRSLGQKLSETATRLGVNATPQAILAALKATPMDIQPGSSYPIEADAAVTLDAYITSNNLMLPNNHFGLIALADAVFNRALEHPLGNLGGGLSWPIPMSMRNEEALLGTLRHYVAQHPNPAQIGVSLGVLEYLNSNQPPSGEAATDPAKALVAILTTPRAQALGQAIQTKLNGVATDTSVNEYTLTAINLALDPESIDHAHPSAIASFNLAQEAHWGKPASAVVTSLSQHLIKKRKTSAAMANVGAYVLLARKAPELLIKDLPASVTYGSTAWLNLSIAAATIEAQTPGKVPNMTFAQVMSAAEGASLQDLSITQKAQSAALRVWGVVNGVISQAEADRYNDADIDKVKTAFNQQANLRLEATGQIQTDMPSRKDIALAKLKERFGEDVPFEEKLLTVKDTSQPYAQPLYDPNRAPAGHHSLLDIAMSGLDQFSWETKDPRILDALEGKSLAFDVNAVFNSQLSQAINSRKQGIGTTVKHLIAQLPLADRQNLEYGKLEFYQNNTYQLGMGFTGRTLVEKNEQLLVKATGGSGETVYAIDLKQGSITTVPGTVLTKERDRESNLVYPIEQFLPTNADDTVWQPNNTAGNPLPVPDSFSSNRTQSIADAFVEHLDIDNKDVVKQARGTTTYDQQMDVEEKLADFFLDLIPLRSAIVNFKNGNVLDGVVDLGMDIFGFVTAGAGAAAKIGNVAVKGFSATTKAVRVAKILGTTLIGELNPASGLGDLVQGGAKLIGKGIDTIKKTSGAFTMARVIANEHGPITHGTFKIADQTFRADTILSNGQRYAYDPAAMKPYGTPLTDFNPLDTLAPGSPHTHSPSPTQHRHRYNPMASIARPVRVRKPLPVGDYAESMRGKLEPDHFKPDTKMATIQKFKDEMKDYFDAIQQAGLPTRPTIPHIAGNVPVPDLIETALKASQGVVFGESHKQMASFRALFDNVATLKNEGVKRVYFEGLIDMPQGLVDDGIGILGQSKQLRSGPTFQELRKKLEDNGIEVLPLDHYYLTRHKDLRGLKKPTTTGSASITRLEEFNYYAAETIQATSGADKWAALVGHSHMNTSEGVPGLAELTGSMGIGVFDRPSATNHFGTRVLGHPQDPTKPVGSGGIPGDLQIYIKP
;
A
#
# COMPACT_ATOMS: atom_id res chain seq x y z
N MET A 1 74.61 45.53 -50.35
CA MET A 1 74.34 46.93 -49.93
C MET A 1 72.97 46.99 -49.30
N LEU A 2 72.94 47.39 -48.03
CA LEU A 2 71.92 48.18 -47.31
C LEU A 2 70.42 48.00 -47.62
N ASN A 3 69.73 47.48 -46.59
CA ASN A 3 68.67 48.15 -45.80
C ASN A 3 67.36 48.70 -46.41
N VAL A 4 66.26 48.18 -45.82
CA VAL A 4 65.17 48.90 -45.11
C VAL A 4 63.81 49.14 -45.81
N HIS A 5 62.79 48.49 -45.20
CA HIS A 5 61.39 48.82 -44.90
C HIS A 5 60.31 49.21 -45.95
N THR A 6 59.32 48.30 -46.08
CA THR A 6 57.83 48.37 -45.91
C THR A 6 57.01 49.56 -46.46
N PRO A 7 55.77 49.33 -47.00
CA PRO A 7 54.59 48.98 -46.18
C PRO A 7 53.57 47.96 -46.74
N THR A 8 52.65 47.61 -45.85
CA THR A 8 51.55 46.60 -45.78
C THR A 8 50.43 46.62 -46.84
N GLN A 9 49.93 45.43 -47.22
CA GLN A 9 48.54 44.93 -46.95
C GLN A 9 48.33 43.45 -47.40
N THR A 10 48.08 42.58 -46.40
CA THR A 10 47.21 41.35 -46.27
C THR A 10 46.97 40.30 -47.39
N PRO A 11 46.70 39.01 -47.04
CA PRO A 11 47.54 37.89 -47.49
C PRO A 11 46.82 36.68 -48.13
N SER A 12 47.66 35.78 -48.66
CA SER A 12 47.39 34.62 -49.52
C SER A 12 47.56 33.27 -48.80
N GLN A 13 46.93 32.20 -49.30
CA GLN A 13 47.38 30.80 -49.18
C GLN A 13 47.34 30.15 -50.57
N PRO A 14 48.39 29.39 -50.96
CA PRO A 14 48.17 27.96 -51.28
C PRO A 14 49.45 27.08 -51.14
N HIS A 15 49.33 25.81 -51.61
CA HIS A 15 50.34 24.90 -52.21
C HIS A 15 50.61 23.60 -51.43
N LEU A 16 51.00 22.45 -52.01
CA LEU A 16 50.91 21.68 -53.28
C LEU A 16 51.84 20.43 -53.06
N PRO A 17 51.71 19.31 -53.81
CA PRO A 17 52.49 18.05 -53.72
C PRO A 17 53.62 18.04 -54.79
N PRO A 18 54.15 16.91 -55.39
CA PRO A 18 54.30 15.45 -55.11
C PRO A 18 55.82 15.03 -55.19
N PRO A 19 56.35 13.78 -55.48
CA PRO A 19 56.14 12.85 -56.64
C PRO A 19 56.20 11.30 -56.31
N PRO A 20 56.22 10.36 -57.30
CA PRO A 20 55.96 8.90 -57.11
C PRO A 20 57.12 7.91 -57.44
N ILE A 21 56.86 6.59 -57.23
CA ILE A 21 57.30 5.34 -57.97
C ILE A 21 57.92 4.19 -57.11
N ASN A 22 57.09 3.14 -56.91
CA ASN A 22 57.25 1.67 -57.13
C ASN A 22 58.61 0.90 -57.03
N ASN A 23 58.66 -0.20 -56.26
CA ASN A 23 58.70 -1.63 -56.69
C ASN A 23 59.35 -2.62 -55.67
N GLN A 24 58.65 -3.74 -55.44
CA GLN A 24 59.07 -5.15 -55.28
C GLN A 24 60.01 -5.64 -54.15
N SER A 25 59.55 -6.73 -53.51
CA SER A 25 60.19 -7.77 -52.66
C SER A 25 61.39 -8.48 -53.33
N PRO A 26 62.09 -9.56 -52.82
CA PRO A 26 61.81 -10.49 -51.69
C PRO A 26 63.06 -11.06 -50.92
N GLY A 27 62.86 -11.96 -49.93
CA GLY A 27 63.79 -13.10 -49.70
C GLY A 27 64.34 -13.42 -48.28
N LEU A 28 63.97 -14.64 -47.81
CA LEU A 28 64.80 -15.68 -47.12
C LEU A 28 65.27 -15.55 -45.64
N HIS A 29 64.63 -16.36 -44.78
CA HIS A 29 65.15 -17.50 -44.00
C HIS A 29 66.39 -17.45 -43.05
N VAL A 30 66.09 -17.88 -41.80
CA VAL A 30 66.88 -18.62 -40.78
C VAL A 30 67.80 -17.85 -39.82
N SER A 31 67.45 -17.81 -38.53
CA SER A 31 68.14 -18.49 -37.40
C SER A 31 67.63 -17.99 -36.03
N ASN A 32 67.35 -18.92 -35.09
CA ASN A 32 67.01 -18.64 -33.70
C ASN A 32 68.30 -18.54 -32.86
N PRO A 33 68.41 -17.67 -31.83
CA PRO A 33 68.06 -18.14 -30.49
C PRO A 33 67.52 -17.08 -29.50
N SER A 34 66.72 -17.59 -28.55
CA SER A 34 66.44 -17.11 -27.18
C SER A 34 66.99 -15.75 -26.72
N ALA A 35 66.09 -14.78 -26.48
CA ALA A 35 65.93 -14.05 -25.21
C ALA A 35 64.98 -12.84 -25.40
N ASN A 36 64.06 -12.66 -24.45
CA ASN A 36 63.22 -11.48 -24.21
C ASN A 36 62.22 -11.05 -25.31
N LEU A 37 60.94 -11.33 -25.05
CA LEU A 37 59.87 -10.32 -24.94
C LEU A 37 58.52 -11.02 -24.68
N GLN A 38 58.28 -11.40 -23.42
CA GLN A 38 56.93 -11.44 -22.88
C GLN A 38 56.50 -9.99 -22.68
N THR A 39 55.61 -9.48 -23.53
CA THR A 39 54.63 -8.41 -23.25
C THR A 39 53.94 -8.01 -24.56
N ALA A 40 52.82 -8.66 -24.89
CA ALA A 40 51.69 -8.06 -25.63
C ALA A 40 50.68 -9.17 -26.01
N ALA A 41 49.86 -9.57 -25.05
CA ALA A 41 48.57 -10.20 -25.33
C ALA A 41 47.57 -9.82 -24.21
N SER A 42 47.40 -8.51 -23.97
CA SER A 42 46.26 -8.00 -23.22
C SER A 42 45.04 -8.00 -24.13
N SER A 43 44.15 -8.95 -23.88
CA SER A 43 42.87 -9.09 -24.58
C SER A 43 41.98 -7.86 -24.34
N PRO A 44 41.40 -7.22 -25.38
CA PRO A 44 40.57 -6.01 -25.26
C PRO A 44 39.18 -6.22 -24.62
N ARG A 45 38.87 -7.43 -24.09
CA ARG A 45 37.56 -7.75 -23.48
C ARG A 45 37.49 -7.45 -21.97
N LEU A 46 38.61 -7.48 -21.23
CA LEU A 46 38.65 -7.23 -19.78
C LEU A 46 38.38 -5.75 -19.41
N SER A 47 38.67 -4.82 -20.32
CA SER A 47 38.52 -3.38 -20.06
C SER A 47 37.06 -2.89 -20.12
N ARG A 48 36.16 -3.59 -20.84
CA ARG A 48 34.79 -3.12 -21.12
C ARG A 48 33.79 -3.39 -19.99
N ALA A 49 33.93 -4.49 -19.24
CA ALA A 49 33.02 -4.83 -18.14
C ALA A 49 33.30 -4.04 -16.84
N SER A 50 34.59 -3.78 -16.54
CA SER A 50 35.00 -2.98 -15.38
C SER A 50 34.73 -1.49 -15.54
N THR A 51 34.76 -0.98 -16.77
CA THR A 51 34.32 0.38 -17.11
C THR A 51 32.80 0.50 -17.07
N GLY A 52 32.05 -0.53 -17.49
CA GLY A 52 30.58 -0.55 -17.49
C GLY A 52 29.95 -0.24 -16.13
N LEU A 53 30.29 -0.98 -15.06
CA LEU A 53 29.69 -0.75 -13.74
C LEU A 53 30.04 0.63 -13.16
N LYS A 54 31.31 1.07 -13.29
CA LYS A 54 31.73 2.39 -12.80
C LYS A 54 30.99 3.52 -13.54
N GLN A 55 30.83 3.36 -14.85
CA GLN A 55 30.07 4.29 -15.68
C GLN A 55 28.59 4.34 -15.29
N MET A 56 27.93 3.19 -15.12
CA MET A 56 26.53 3.13 -14.66
C MET A 56 26.33 3.77 -13.28
N MET A 57 27.28 3.59 -12.37
CA MET A 57 27.25 4.25 -11.05
C MET A 57 27.41 5.77 -11.16
N ALA A 58 28.30 6.25 -12.04
CA ALA A 58 28.46 7.68 -12.33
C ALA A 58 27.19 8.27 -12.98
N ASP A 59 26.55 7.54 -13.89
CA ASP A 59 25.27 7.92 -14.52
C ASP A 59 24.15 8.03 -13.49
N ASN A 60 24.03 7.05 -12.58
CA ASN A 60 23.06 7.11 -11.49
C ASN A 60 23.30 8.31 -10.57
N GLN A 61 24.57 8.65 -10.28
CA GLN A 61 24.88 9.82 -9.47
C GLN A 61 24.54 11.13 -10.21
N ASN A 62 24.72 11.20 -11.54
CA ASN A 62 24.22 12.32 -12.34
C ASN A 62 22.69 12.47 -12.22
N LEU A 63 21.92 11.36 -12.27
CA LEU A 63 20.46 11.41 -12.10
C LEU A 63 20.05 11.95 -10.72
N ARG A 64 20.81 11.64 -9.65
CA ARG A 64 20.58 12.23 -8.32
C ARG A 64 20.82 13.73 -8.31
N SER A 65 21.94 14.17 -8.90
CA SER A 65 22.26 15.60 -9.02
C SER A 65 21.18 16.34 -9.82
N LEU A 66 20.69 15.74 -10.91
CA LEU A 66 19.60 16.29 -11.72
C LEU A 66 18.33 16.45 -10.90
N GLY A 67 17.90 15.40 -10.19
CA GLY A 67 16.70 15.45 -9.34
C GLY A 67 16.80 16.53 -8.28
N GLN A 68 17.95 16.66 -7.62
CA GLN A 68 18.19 17.66 -6.59
C GLN A 68 18.07 19.08 -7.17
N LYS A 69 18.74 19.34 -8.29
CA LYS A 69 18.70 20.66 -8.94
C LYS A 69 17.32 21.01 -9.48
N LEU A 70 16.54 20.04 -9.95
CA LEU A 70 15.15 20.23 -10.36
C LEU A 70 14.24 20.58 -9.17
N SER A 71 14.36 19.88 -8.04
CA SER A 71 13.59 20.19 -6.83
C SER A 71 13.95 21.55 -6.23
N GLU A 72 15.25 21.90 -6.19
CA GLU A 72 15.73 23.24 -5.79
C GLU A 72 15.13 24.32 -6.70
N THR A 73 15.11 24.08 -8.01
CA THR A 73 14.55 25.00 -9.00
C THR A 73 13.03 25.15 -8.83
N ALA A 74 12.29 24.05 -8.64
CA ALA A 74 10.85 24.09 -8.41
C ALA A 74 10.50 24.88 -7.14
N THR A 75 11.24 24.64 -6.05
CA THR A 75 11.06 25.35 -4.78
C THR A 75 11.33 26.85 -4.93
N ARG A 76 12.42 27.22 -5.61
CA ARG A 76 12.79 28.61 -5.86
C ARG A 76 11.77 29.37 -6.71
N LEU A 77 11.18 28.72 -7.71
CA LEU A 77 10.23 29.37 -8.64
C LEU A 77 8.79 29.40 -8.11
N GLY A 78 8.42 28.49 -7.21
CA GLY A 78 7.08 28.39 -6.65
C GLY A 78 6.03 27.82 -7.63
N VAL A 79 4.82 27.60 -7.12
CA VAL A 79 3.73 26.88 -7.84
C VAL A 79 3.17 27.65 -9.04
N ASN A 80 3.33 28.97 -9.09
CA ASN A 80 2.77 29.85 -10.13
C ASN A 80 3.79 30.21 -11.23
N ALA A 81 4.91 29.48 -11.31
CA ALA A 81 5.98 29.76 -12.26
C ALA A 81 5.51 29.62 -13.72
N THR A 82 5.82 30.63 -14.55
CA THR A 82 5.49 30.58 -15.98
C THR A 82 6.41 29.62 -16.75
N PRO A 83 5.97 29.06 -17.88
CA PRO A 83 6.81 28.21 -18.72
C PRO A 83 8.13 28.87 -19.14
N GLN A 84 8.11 30.19 -19.38
CA GLN A 84 9.28 30.97 -19.75
C GLN A 84 10.26 31.10 -18.58
N ALA A 85 9.77 31.33 -17.36
CA ALA A 85 10.61 31.39 -16.17
C ALA A 85 11.26 30.04 -15.86
N ILE A 86 10.54 28.94 -16.08
CA ILE A 86 11.06 27.58 -15.92
C ILE A 86 12.14 27.28 -16.95
N LEU A 87 11.88 27.54 -18.24
CA LEU A 87 12.87 27.33 -19.30
C LEU A 87 14.14 28.17 -19.07
N ALA A 88 13.97 29.44 -18.66
CA ALA A 88 15.10 30.30 -18.30
C ALA A 88 15.90 29.73 -17.12
N ALA A 89 15.22 29.22 -16.10
CA ALA A 89 15.86 28.59 -14.95
C ALA A 89 16.61 27.30 -15.33
N LEU A 90 16.04 26.43 -16.18
CA LEU A 90 16.71 25.21 -16.65
C LEU A 90 17.97 25.52 -17.46
N LYS A 91 17.94 26.59 -18.26
CA LYS A 91 19.10 27.07 -19.04
C LYS A 91 20.16 27.77 -18.19
N ALA A 92 19.77 28.38 -17.07
CA ALA A 92 20.68 29.12 -16.20
C ALA A 92 21.26 28.28 -15.05
N THR A 93 20.69 27.10 -14.76
CA THR A 93 21.13 26.27 -13.63
C THR A 93 22.14 25.23 -14.11
N PRO A 94 23.42 25.32 -13.68
CA PRO A 94 24.42 24.32 -14.00
C PRO A 94 24.27 23.07 -13.13
N MET A 95 24.79 21.95 -13.64
CA MET A 95 24.92 20.68 -12.94
C MET A 95 26.29 20.06 -13.23
N ASP A 96 26.94 19.57 -12.18
CA ASP A 96 28.21 18.86 -12.30
C ASP A 96 28.00 17.46 -12.87
N ILE A 97 28.85 17.09 -13.84
CA ILE A 97 28.86 15.77 -14.47
C ILE A 97 29.91 14.90 -13.80
N GLN A 98 29.49 13.72 -13.36
CA GLN A 98 30.35 12.75 -12.71
C GLN A 98 31.42 12.22 -13.68
N PRO A 99 32.71 12.21 -13.28
CA PRO A 99 33.79 11.66 -14.09
C PRO A 99 33.52 10.20 -14.46
N GLY A 100 33.70 9.87 -15.75
CA GLY A 100 33.51 8.50 -16.26
C GLY A 100 32.05 8.10 -16.52
N SER A 101 31.11 9.04 -16.44
CA SER A 101 29.73 8.85 -16.91
C SER A 101 29.65 8.69 -18.44
N SER A 102 28.50 8.22 -18.94
CA SER A 102 28.20 8.11 -20.37
C SER A 102 27.92 9.44 -21.05
N TYR A 103 27.79 10.52 -20.28
CA TYR A 103 27.58 11.85 -20.81
C TYR A 103 28.82 12.36 -21.56
N PRO A 104 28.69 12.79 -22.83
CA PRO A 104 29.81 13.36 -23.57
C PRO A 104 30.19 14.71 -22.95
N ILE A 105 31.37 14.80 -22.33
CA ILE A 105 31.91 16.06 -21.83
C ILE A 105 32.44 16.84 -23.05
N GLU A 106 31.73 17.89 -23.47
CA GLU A 106 32.33 18.89 -24.35
C GLU A 106 33.35 19.69 -23.54
N ALA A 107 34.58 19.81 -24.07
CA ALA A 107 35.62 20.60 -23.43
C ALA A 107 35.15 22.06 -23.31
N ASP A 108 35.14 22.60 -22.08
CA ASP A 108 34.89 23.99 -21.70
C ASP A 108 33.42 24.51 -21.62
N ALA A 109 32.40 23.64 -21.63
CA ALA A 109 31.00 24.07 -21.40
C ALA A 109 30.42 23.58 -20.06
N ALA A 110 29.91 24.50 -19.23
CA ALA A 110 29.11 24.15 -18.06
C ALA A 110 27.78 23.50 -18.52
N VAL A 111 27.52 22.26 -18.10
CA VAL A 111 26.30 21.53 -18.48
C VAL A 111 25.12 22.08 -17.68
N THR A 112 24.12 22.61 -18.38
CA THR A 112 22.89 23.13 -17.77
C THR A 112 21.85 22.02 -17.64
N LEU A 113 20.84 22.20 -16.78
CA LEU A 113 19.74 21.23 -16.66
C LEU A 113 19.03 21.02 -18.01
N ASP A 114 18.83 22.09 -18.78
CA ASP A 114 18.25 22.03 -20.13
C ASP A 114 19.06 21.13 -21.08
N ALA A 115 20.39 21.33 -21.12
CA ALA A 115 21.29 20.55 -21.97
C ALA A 115 21.32 19.07 -21.54
N TYR A 116 21.38 18.80 -20.23
CA TYR A 116 21.41 17.43 -19.70
C TYR A 116 20.10 16.68 -19.96
N ILE A 117 18.94 17.32 -19.72
CA ILE A 117 17.61 16.72 -19.96
C ILE A 117 17.44 16.40 -21.45
N THR A 118 17.80 17.35 -22.33
CA THR A 118 17.62 17.21 -23.78
C THR A 118 18.52 16.12 -24.38
N SER A 119 19.79 16.08 -23.99
CA SER A 119 20.74 15.05 -24.47
C SER A 119 20.38 13.63 -24.03
N ASN A 120 19.69 13.48 -22.89
CA ASN A 120 19.15 12.21 -22.42
C ASN A 120 17.75 11.88 -22.99
N ASN A 121 17.25 12.68 -23.96
CA ASN A 121 15.93 12.53 -24.57
C ASN A 121 14.77 12.55 -23.56
N LEU A 122 14.93 13.29 -22.46
CA LEU A 122 13.88 13.53 -21.48
C LEU A 122 13.05 14.76 -21.88
N MET A 123 11.76 14.77 -21.56
CA MET A 123 10.90 15.92 -21.84
C MET A 123 11.21 17.09 -20.90
N LEU A 124 11.43 18.28 -21.46
CA LEU A 124 11.64 19.49 -20.66
C LEU A 124 10.36 19.87 -19.90
N PRO A 125 10.43 20.05 -18.58
CA PRO A 125 9.28 20.47 -17.79
C PRO A 125 8.92 21.92 -18.10
N ASN A 126 7.63 22.22 -18.23
CA ASN A 126 7.13 23.55 -18.59
C ASN A 126 6.22 24.18 -17.53
N ASN A 127 6.04 23.51 -16.39
CA ASN A 127 5.27 23.98 -15.24
C ASN A 127 5.87 23.42 -13.94
N HIS A 128 5.49 23.97 -12.78
CA HIS A 128 6.01 23.56 -11.47
C HIS A 128 5.82 22.05 -11.20
N PHE A 129 4.65 21.51 -11.53
CA PHE A 129 4.37 20.08 -11.37
C PHE A 129 5.27 19.21 -12.25
N GLY A 130 5.56 19.65 -13.47
CA GLY A 130 6.49 18.97 -14.37
C GLY A 130 7.92 18.92 -13.82
N LEU A 131 8.38 20.00 -13.16
CA LEU A 131 9.70 20.01 -12.51
C LEU A 131 9.76 18.99 -11.37
N ILE A 132 8.75 18.98 -10.49
CA ILE A 132 8.66 18.04 -9.38
C ILE A 132 8.52 16.61 -9.89
N ALA A 133 7.64 16.35 -10.87
CA ALA A 133 7.44 15.03 -11.43
C ALA A 133 8.70 14.47 -12.12
N LEU A 134 9.44 15.31 -12.85
CA LEU A 134 10.72 14.90 -13.44
C LEU A 134 11.77 14.65 -12.35
N ALA A 135 11.85 15.52 -11.34
CA ALA A 135 12.75 15.33 -10.19
C ALA A 135 12.48 13.99 -9.49
N ASP A 136 11.22 13.71 -9.16
CA ASP A 136 10.78 12.47 -8.54
C ASP A 136 11.09 11.25 -9.43
N ALA A 137 10.87 11.35 -10.75
CA ALA A 137 11.15 10.27 -11.67
C ALA A 137 12.64 9.93 -11.75
N VAL A 138 13.52 10.95 -11.84
CA VAL A 138 14.97 10.72 -11.92
C VAL A 138 15.56 10.28 -10.56
N PHE A 139 15.02 10.78 -9.44
CA PHE A 139 15.35 10.24 -8.12
C PHE A 139 14.93 8.78 -7.98
N ASN A 140 13.71 8.44 -8.38
CA ASN A 140 13.22 7.07 -8.35
C ASN A 140 14.11 6.12 -9.16
N ARG A 141 14.54 6.54 -10.35
CA ARG A 141 15.46 5.77 -11.19
C ARG A 141 16.85 5.65 -10.55
N ALA A 142 17.36 6.70 -9.91
CA ALA A 142 18.67 6.69 -9.28
C ALA A 142 18.75 5.89 -7.96
N LEU A 143 17.61 5.44 -7.44
CA LEU A 143 17.54 4.50 -6.31
C LEU A 143 17.71 3.04 -6.76
N GLU A 144 17.47 2.74 -8.04
CA GLU A 144 17.67 1.39 -8.59
C GLU A 144 19.17 1.11 -8.74
N HIS A 145 19.65 0.04 -8.11
CA HIS A 145 21.04 -0.37 -8.26
C HIS A 145 21.27 -0.99 -9.66
N PRO A 146 22.35 -0.65 -10.39
CA PRO A 146 22.60 -1.18 -11.75
C PRO A 146 22.67 -2.71 -11.85
N LEU A 147 23.02 -3.38 -10.75
CA LEU A 147 23.09 -4.84 -10.64
C LEU A 147 21.85 -5.47 -9.96
N GLY A 148 20.74 -4.72 -9.87
CA GLY A 148 19.52 -5.15 -9.20
C GLY A 148 19.72 -5.42 -7.70
N ASN A 149 19.05 -6.44 -7.18
CA ASN A 149 19.08 -6.84 -5.77
C ASN A 149 20.39 -7.52 -5.31
N LEU A 150 21.45 -7.46 -6.12
CA LEU A 150 22.78 -7.99 -5.83
C LEU A 150 22.87 -9.53 -5.69
N GLY A 151 21.84 -10.27 -6.09
CA GLY A 151 21.88 -11.74 -6.13
C GLY A 151 22.64 -12.31 -7.33
N GLY A 152 22.95 -11.49 -8.34
CA GLY A 152 23.50 -11.94 -9.61
C GLY A 152 22.55 -12.94 -10.30
N GLY A 153 23.10 -14.02 -10.83
CA GLY A 153 22.31 -15.08 -11.46
C GLY A 153 21.35 -15.86 -10.55
N LEU A 154 21.44 -15.70 -9.23
CA LEU A 154 20.45 -16.24 -8.28
C LEU A 154 19.16 -15.40 -8.25
N SER A 155 19.16 -14.24 -8.92
CA SER A 155 18.03 -13.31 -8.98
C SER A 155 17.63 -12.93 -10.40
N TRP A 156 18.13 -13.67 -11.39
CA TRP A 156 17.55 -13.61 -12.73
C TRP A 156 16.07 -14.03 -12.70
N PRO A 157 15.24 -13.56 -13.66
CA PRO A 157 13.83 -13.94 -13.74
C PRO A 157 13.61 -15.45 -13.76
N ILE A 158 14.56 -16.18 -14.34
CA ILE A 158 14.73 -17.63 -14.13
C ILE A 158 16.03 -17.81 -13.35
N PRO A 159 15.96 -18.14 -12.05
CA PRO A 159 17.14 -18.33 -11.24
C PRO A 159 18.07 -19.42 -11.80
N MET A 160 19.36 -19.27 -11.53
CA MET A 160 20.36 -20.28 -11.87
C MET A 160 19.94 -21.66 -11.32
N SER A 161 20.07 -22.71 -12.13
CA SER A 161 19.76 -24.08 -11.69
C SER A 161 20.81 -24.60 -10.71
N MET A 162 20.43 -25.46 -9.75
CA MET A 162 21.36 -26.09 -8.79
C MET A 162 22.63 -26.67 -9.43
N ARG A 163 22.52 -27.39 -10.57
CA ARG A 163 23.68 -27.93 -11.30
C ARG A 163 24.68 -26.85 -11.72
N ASN A 164 24.19 -25.69 -12.16
CA ASN A 164 25.02 -24.55 -12.56
C ASN A 164 25.61 -23.84 -11.33
N GLU A 165 24.88 -23.78 -10.21
CA GLU A 165 25.39 -23.27 -8.94
C GLU A 165 26.56 -24.11 -8.42
N GLU A 166 26.43 -25.44 -8.44
CA GLU A 166 27.50 -26.38 -8.10
C GLU A 166 28.72 -26.24 -9.03
N ALA A 167 28.49 -26.17 -10.34
CA ALA A 167 29.53 -25.98 -11.33
C ALA A 167 30.27 -24.64 -11.14
N LEU A 168 29.54 -23.59 -10.78
CA LEU A 168 30.10 -22.27 -10.47
C LEU A 168 30.96 -22.31 -9.21
N LEU A 169 30.49 -22.91 -8.12
CA LEU A 169 31.28 -23.07 -6.91
C LEU A 169 32.54 -23.91 -7.13
N GLY A 170 32.44 -24.99 -7.91
CA GLY A 170 33.60 -25.79 -8.32
C GLY A 170 34.61 -24.95 -9.11
N THR A 171 34.13 -24.11 -10.01
CA THR A 171 34.95 -23.19 -10.82
C THR A 171 35.63 -22.14 -9.95
N LEU A 172 34.92 -21.55 -9.00
CA LEU A 172 35.48 -20.61 -8.01
C LEU A 172 36.63 -21.26 -7.24
N ARG A 173 36.42 -22.44 -6.66
CA ARG A 173 37.45 -23.15 -5.88
C ARG A 173 38.69 -23.46 -6.72
N HIS A 174 38.50 -23.91 -7.95
CA HIS A 174 39.58 -24.18 -8.88
C HIS A 174 40.35 -22.91 -9.27
N TYR A 175 39.64 -21.82 -9.55
CA TYR A 175 40.23 -20.53 -9.89
C TYR A 175 41.10 -19.98 -8.76
N VAL A 176 40.59 -20.00 -7.52
CA VAL A 176 41.33 -19.57 -6.32
C VAL A 176 42.60 -20.40 -6.13
N ALA A 177 42.53 -21.72 -6.35
CA ALA A 177 43.70 -22.61 -6.24
C ALA A 177 44.78 -22.33 -7.30
N GLN A 178 44.38 -21.95 -8.52
CA GLN A 178 45.31 -21.59 -9.59
C GLN A 178 45.89 -20.18 -9.47
N HIS A 179 45.17 -19.29 -8.77
CA HIS A 179 45.54 -17.88 -8.61
C HIS A 179 45.62 -17.51 -7.11
N PRO A 180 46.49 -18.14 -6.32
CA PRO A 180 46.60 -17.86 -4.90
C PRO A 180 47.11 -16.43 -4.65
N ASN A 181 46.91 -15.96 -3.42
CA ASN A 181 47.55 -14.72 -2.99
C ASN A 181 49.08 -14.83 -3.03
N PRO A 182 49.79 -13.75 -3.40
CA PRO A 182 51.22 -13.65 -3.13
C PRO A 182 51.54 -13.91 -1.66
N ALA A 183 52.70 -14.50 -1.38
CA ALA A 183 53.09 -14.91 -0.03
C ALA A 183 52.99 -13.76 1.00
N GLN A 184 53.32 -12.53 0.60
CA GLN A 184 53.24 -11.34 1.46
C GLN A 184 51.82 -10.91 1.84
N ILE A 185 50.79 -11.33 1.09
CA ILE A 185 49.38 -11.01 1.36
C ILE A 185 48.74 -12.06 2.29
N GLY A 186 49.31 -13.28 2.35
CA GLY A 186 48.81 -14.39 3.17
C GLY A 186 47.52 -15.03 2.62
N VAL A 187 47.02 -16.04 3.32
CA VAL A 187 45.80 -16.77 2.94
C VAL A 187 44.56 -15.95 3.27
N SER A 188 43.61 -15.85 2.33
CA SER A 188 42.31 -15.20 2.58
C SER A 188 41.38 -16.12 3.35
N LEU A 189 40.62 -15.55 4.29
CA LEU A 189 39.63 -16.29 5.08
C LEU A 189 38.43 -16.72 4.22
N GLY A 190 37.91 -15.81 3.39
CA GLY A 190 36.77 -16.05 2.53
C GLY A 190 36.91 -15.38 1.16
N VAL A 191 35.84 -15.48 0.36
CA VAL A 191 35.83 -14.94 -1.02
C VAL A 191 35.96 -13.41 -1.05
N LEU A 192 35.37 -12.70 -0.09
CA LEU A 192 35.41 -11.24 -0.05
C LEU A 192 36.84 -10.74 0.19
N GLU A 193 37.54 -11.33 1.15
CA GLU A 193 38.95 -11.02 1.41
C GLU A 193 39.82 -11.40 0.20
N TYR A 194 39.56 -12.55 -0.42
CA TYR A 194 40.29 -12.97 -1.62
C TYR A 194 40.12 -11.97 -2.76
N LEU A 195 38.90 -11.56 -3.06
CA LEU A 195 38.61 -10.61 -4.14
C LEU A 195 39.19 -9.23 -3.87
N ASN A 196 39.28 -8.83 -2.59
CA ASN A 196 39.90 -7.57 -2.19
C ASN A 196 41.39 -7.67 -1.83
N SER A 197 42.06 -8.79 -2.14
CA SER A 197 43.48 -9.02 -1.82
C SER A 197 43.85 -8.78 -0.35
N ASN A 198 42.99 -9.21 0.58
CA ASN A 198 43.08 -9.00 2.03
C ASN A 198 43.19 -7.53 2.47
N GLN A 199 42.84 -6.59 1.60
CA GLN A 199 42.81 -5.17 1.97
C GLN A 199 41.48 -4.87 2.68
N PRO A 200 41.50 -4.18 3.83
CA PRO A 200 40.26 -3.65 4.39
C PRO A 200 39.73 -2.53 3.48
N PRO A 201 38.40 -2.28 3.47
CA PRO A 201 37.86 -1.12 2.78
C PRO A 201 38.44 0.17 3.36
N SER A 202 38.61 1.21 2.54
CA SER A 202 39.18 2.50 2.93
C SER A 202 38.29 3.67 2.47
N GLY A 203 38.47 4.85 3.09
CA GLY A 203 37.63 6.02 2.81
C GLY A 203 36.15 5.78 3.14
N GLU A 204 35.24 6.24 2.29
CA GLU A 204 33.79 6.05 2.46
C GLU A 204 33.36 4.58 2.42
N ALA A 205 34.12 3.70 1.75
CA ALA A 205 33.84 2.27 1.72
C ALA A 205 34.09 1.58 3.07
N ALA A 206 34.80 2.22 4.01
CA ALA A 206 35.01 1.67 5.35
C ALA A 206 33.74 1.67 6.20
N THR A 207 32.79 2.57 5.91
CA THR A 207 31.55 2.74 6.68
C THR A 207 30.29 2.39 5.88
N ASP A 208 30.38 2.30 4.55
CA ASP A 208 29.27 1.97 3.66
C ASP A 208 29.50 0.60 2.97
N PRO A 209 28.78 -0.47 3.39
CA PRO A 209 28.97 -1.79 2.82
C PRO A 209 28.56 -1.90 1.35
N ALA A 210 27.66 -1.03 0.86
CA ALA A 210 27.27 -0.99 -0.55
C ALA A 210 28.44 -0.46 -1.39
N LYS A 211 29.07 0.64 -0.96
CA LYS A 211 30.26 1.19 -1.62
C LYS A 211 31.44 0.22 -1.56
N ALA A 212 31.64 -0.46 -0.44
CA ALA A 212 32.66 -1.50 -0.31
C ALA A 212 32.45 -2.64 -1.31
N LEU A 213 31.22 -3.13 -1.46
CA LEU A 213 30.90 -4.18 -2.42
C LEU A 213 31.19 -3.73 -3.86
N VAL A 214 30.78 -2.52 -4.24
CA VAL A 214 31.08 -1.98 -5.59
C VAL A 214 32.61 -1.88 -5.80
N ALA A 215 33.36 -1.40 -4.81
CA ALA A 215 34.82 -1.36 -4.89
C ALA A 215 35.41 -2.76 -5.14
N ILE A 216 34.96 -3.78 -4.39
CA ILE A 216 35.37 -5.18 -4.55
C ILE A 216 35.04 -5.72 -5.94
N LEU A 217 33.80 -5.50 -6.43
CA LEU A 217 33.38 -5.98 -7.75
C LEU A 217 34.24 -5.40 -8.87
N THR A 218 34.70 -4.17 -8.72
CA THR A 218 35.52 -3.51 -9.75
C THR A 218 37.02 -3.85 -9.70
N THR A 219 37.47 -4.71 -8.77
CA THR A 219 38.88 -5.13 -8.74
C THR A 219 39.21 -6.00 -9.96
N PRO A 220 40.45 -5.94 -10.49
CA PRO A 220 40.86 -6.80 -11.59
C PRO A 220 40.65 -8.30 -11.30
N ARG A 221 40.80 -8.69 -10.02
CA ARG A 221 40.62 -10.08 -9.57
C ARG A 221 39.15 -10.51 -9.62
N ALA A 222 38.24 -9.67 -9.15
CA ALA A 222 36.80 -9.93 -9.21
C ALA A 222 36.29 -10.03 -10.65
N GLN A 223 36.79 -9.17 -11.54
CA GLN A 223 36.45 -9.19 -12.97
C GLN A 223 36.97 -10.46 -13.66
N ALA A 224 38.23 -10.84 -13.38
CA ALA A 224 38.83 -12.04 -13.95
C ALA A 224 38.12 -13.32 -13.48
N LEU A 225 37.74 -13.41 -12.20
CA LEU A 225 36.93 -14.52 -11.68
C LEU A 225 35.57 -14.60 -12.38
N GLY A 226 34.83 -13.48 -12.46
CA GLY A 226 33.52 -13.45 -13.12
C GLY A 226 33.60 -13.86 -14.58
N GLN A 227 34.63 -13.41 -15.30
CA GLN A 227 34.89 -13.79 -16.69
C GLN A 227 35.22 -15.28 -16.82
N ALA A 228 36.01 -15.85 -15.91
CA ALA A 228 36.35 -17.27 -15.90
C ALA A 228 35.09 -18.13 -15.68
N ILE A 229 34.23 -17.73 -14.75
CA ILE A 229 32.95 -18.39 -14.48
C ILE A 229 32.01 -18.29 -15.69
N GLN A 230 31.82 -17.08 -16.23
CA GLN A 230 30.99 -16.87 -17.43
C GLN A 230 31.46 -17.77 -18.58
N THR A 231 32.76 -17.80 -18.85
CA THR A 231 33.35 -18.61 -19.93
C THR A 231 33.12 -20.09 -19.68
N LYS A 232 33.33 -20.57 -18.45
CA LYS A 232 33.15 -21.97 -18.09
C LYS A 232 31.70 -22.44 -18.26
N LEU A 233 30.73 -21.57 -18.01
CA LEU A 233 29.30 -21.84 -18.10
C LEU A 233 28.70 -21.49 -19.48
N ASN A 234 29.52 -21.04 -20.44
CA ASN A 234 29.08 -20.50 -21.74
C ASN A 234 28.01 -19.38 -21.61
N GLY A 235 28.12 -18.59 -20.54
CA GLY A 235 27.19 -17.51 -20.24
C GLY A 235 27.23 -16.41 -21.28
N VAL A 236 26.06 -15.79 -21.55
CA VAL A 236 25.98 -14.65 -22.46
C VAL A 236 26.73 -13.43 -21.91
N ALA A 237 27.46 -12.75 -22.79
CA ALA A 237 28.20 -11.54 -22.44
C ALA A 237 27.33 -10.29 -22.62
N THR A 238 27.20 -9.53 -21.53
CA THR A 238 26.59 -8.19 -21.45
C THR A 238 27.50 -7.26 -20.65
N ASP A 239 27.17 -5.97 -20.62
CA ASP A 239 27.83 -4.94 -19.80
C ASP A 239 27.83 -5.26 -18.29
N THR A 240 26.84 -5.98 -17.77
CA THR A 240 26.75 -6.37 -16.34
C THR A 240 27.10 -7.82 -16.05
N SER A 241 27.08 -8.71 -17.03
CA SER A 241 27.17 -10.17 -16.87
C SER A 241 28.35 -10.67 -16.00
N VAL A 242 29.55 -10.11 -16.17
CA VAL A 242 30.73 -10.48 -15.37
C VAL A 242 30.50 -10.20 -13.89
N ASN A 243 29.90 -9.05 -13.56
CA ASN A 243 29.57 -8.69 -12.17
C ASN A 243 28.46 -9.59 -11.62
N GLU A 244 27.48 -9.97 -12.44
CA GLU A 244 26.40 -10.89 -12.05
C GLU A 244 26.95 -12.27 -11.67
N TYR A 245 27.87 -12.84 -12.46
CA TYR A 245 28.53 -14.10 -12.12
C TYR A 245 29.41 -13.99 -10.87
N THR A 246 30.13 -12.88 -10.69
CA THR A 246 30.91 -12.64 -9.46
C THR A 246 30.01 -12.50 -8.23
N LEU A 247 28.89 -11.78 -8.33
CA LEU A 247 27.91 -11.68 -7.24
C LEU A 247 27.31 -13.04 -6.88
N THR A 248 27.00 -13.88 -7.88
CA THR A 248 26.57 -15.25 -7.63
C THR A 248 27.64 -16.05 -6.89
N ALA A 249 28.90 -15.94 -7.29
CA ALA A 249 30.01 -16.59 -6.60
C ALA A 249 30.15 -16.12 -5.15
N ILE A 250 30.00 -14.82 -4.89
CA ILE A 250 30.04 -14.25 -3.54
C ILE A 250 28.89 -14.82 -2.69
N ASN A 251 27.65 -14.78 -3.20
CA ASN A 251 26.49 -15.30 -2.49
C ASN A 251 26.64 -16.80 -2.17
N LEU A 252 27.00 -17.63 -3.15
CA LEU A 252 27.15 -19.07 -2.96
C LEU A 252 28.36 -19.43 -2.08
N ALA A 253 29.42 -18.63 -2.06
CA ALA A 253 30.57 -18.89 -1.19
C ALA A 253 30.28 -18.52 0.27
N LEU A 254 29.47 -17.49 0.51
CA LEU A 254 29.03 -17.11 1.85
C LEU A 254 27.93 -18.04 2.38
N ASP A 255 27.07 -18.56 1.50
CA ASP A 255 25.92 -19.40 1.82
C ASP A 255 25.86 -20.68 0.94
N PRO A 256 26.90 -21.54 0.96
CA PRO A 256 26.92 -22.77 0.15
C PRO A 256 25.82 -23.76 0.54
N GLU A 257 25.34 -23.70 1.79
CA GLU A 257 24.26 -24.53 2.30
C GLU A 257 22.93 -24.28 1.58
N SER A 258 22.76 -23.10 0.95
CA SER A 258 21.55 -22.74 0.21
C SER A 258 21.31 -23.55 -1.06
N ILE A 259 22.33 -24.27 -1.58
CA ILE A 259 22.19 -25.15 -2.76
C ILE A 259 21.33 -26.37 -2.42
N ASP A 260 21.63 -27.02 -1.29
CA ASP A 260 20.98 -28.28 -0.89
C ASP A 260 19.76 -28.05 0.02
N HIS A 261 19.77 -26.99 0.83
CA HIS A 261 18.79 -26.75 1.89
C HIS A 261 18.29 -25.29 1.89
N ALA A 262 17.71 -24.86 0.78
CA ALA A 262 17.13 -23.52 0.66
C ALA A 262 15.94 -23.35 1.62
N HIS A 263 16.08 -22.48 2.63
CA HIS A 263 14.98 -22.08 3.51
C HIS A 263 14.65 -20.59 3.31
N PRO A 264 13.37 -20.18 3.21
CA PRO A 264 12.98 -18.79 2.93
C PRO A 264 13.55 -17.78 3.93
N SER A 265 13.59 -18.14 5.21
CA SER A 265 14.03 -17.26 6.31
C SER A 265 15.48 -17.50 6.76
N ALA A 266 16.24 -18.36 6.07
CA ALA A 266 17.62 -18.67 6.47
C ALA A 266 18.66 -18.22 5.44
N ILE A 267 19.80 -17.75 5.95
CA ILE A 267 20.96 -17.31 5.16
C ILE A 267 22.22 -17.77 5.88
N ALA A 268 23.11 -18.52 5.20
CA ALA A 268 24.35 -19.04 5.80
C ALA A 268 24.10 -19.79 7.12
N SER A 269 23.02 -20.58 7.14
CA SER A 269 22.48 -21.27 8.33
C SER A 269 22.10 -20.35 9.51
N PHE A 270 21.90 -19.05 9.28
CA PHE A 270 21.34 -18.09 10.22
C PHE A 270 19.85 -17.90 9.95
N ASN A 271 19.00 -18.08 10.95
CA ASN A 271 17.56 -17.81 10.84
C ASN A 271 17.29 -16.33 11.12
N LEU A 272 16.87 -15.57 10.10
CA LEU A 272 16.51 -14.16 10.22
C LEU A 272 15.31 -13.93 11.15
N ALA A 273 14.44 -14.93 11.26
CA ALA A 273 13.21 -14.90 12.06
C ALA A 273 13.37 -15.55 13.45
N GLN A 274 14.60 -15.78 13.93
CA GLN A 274 14.81 -16.45 15.21
C GLN A 274 14.20 -15.68 16.39
N GLU A 275 13.67 -16.41 17.37
CA GLU A 275 12.96 -15.89 18.55
C GLU A 275 13.73 -14.79 19.30
N ALA A 276 15.06 -14.88 19.32
CA ALA A 276 15.94 -13.90 19.97
C ALA A 276 15.84 -12.47 19.39
N HIS A 277 15.19 -12.28 18.24
CA HIS A 277 14.98 -10.98 17.58
C HIS A 277 13.56 -10.43 17.75
N TRP A 278 12.60 -11.24 18.17
CA TRP A 278 11.21 -10.82 18.28
C TRP A 278 11.08 -9.71 19.31
N GLY A 279 10.43 -8.60 18.94
CA GLY A 279 10.31 -7.42 19.80
C GLY A 279 11.61 -6.60 19.96
N LYS A 280 12.70 -6.93 19.24
CA LYS A 280 13.92 -6.11 19.18
C LYS A 280 13.96 -5.26 17.91
N PRO A 281 14.69 -4.12 17.92
CA PRO A 281 14.88 -3.31 16.72
C PRO A 281 15.37 -4.17 15.54
N ALA A 282 14.78 -3.99 14.36
CA ALA A 282 15.14 -4.78 13.18
C ALA A 282 16.63 -4.70 12.81
N SER A 283 17.30 -3.59 13.11
CA SER A 283 18.75 -3.41 12.94
C SER A 283 19.60 -4.41 13.77
N ALA A 284 19.06 -4.98 14.84
CA ALA A 284 19.73 -6.01 15.64
C ALA A 284 19.93 -7.32 14.86
N VAL A 285 19.07 -7.61 13.87
CA VAL A 285 19.18 -8.79 13.00
C VAL A 285 20.43 -8.69 12.13
N VAL A 286 20.70 -7.51 11.55
CA VAL A 286 21.88 -7.26 10.71
C VAL A 286 23.16 -7.43 11.52
N THR A 287 23.22 -6.83 12.72
CA THR A 287 24.37 -6.97 13.62
C THR A 287 24.62 -8.44 13.99
N SER A 288 23.55 -9.19 14.29
CA SER A 288 23.64 -10.60 14.66
C SER A 288 24.09 -11.48 13.49
N LEU A 289 23.62 -11.19 12.27
CA LEU A 289 24.07 -11.87 11.06
C LEU A 289 25.57 -11.61 10.80
N SER A 290 26.03 -10.36 10.88
CA SER A 290 27.45 -10.03 10.74
C SER A 290 28.32 -10.81 11.74
N GLN A 291 27.91 -10.86 13.02
CA GLN A 291 28.60 -11.64 14.04
C GLN A 291 28.58 -13.15 13.77
N HIS A 292 27.46 -13.68 13.26
CA HIS A 292 27.34 -15.09 12.88
C HIS A 292 28.30 -15.44 11.74
N LEU A 293 28.41 -14.60 10.71
CA LEU A 293 29.33 -14.82 9.59
C LEU A 293 30.79 -14.87 10.05
N ILE A 294 31.17 -14.04 11.02
CA ILE A 294 32.50 -14.08 11.67
C ILE A 294 32.67 -15.39 12.44
N LYS A 295 31.71 -15.73 13.30
CA LYS A 295 31.74 -16.94 14.15
C LYS A 295 31.84 -18.22 13.32
N LYS A 296 31.12 -18.28 12.20
CA LYS A 296 31.14 -19.40 11.25
C LYS A 296 32.32 -19.34 10.28
N ARG A 297 33.21 -18.36 10.42
CA ARG A 297 34.40 -18.16 9.57
C ARG A 297 34.06 -18.05 8.08
N LYS A 298 32.88 -17.51 7.76
CA LYS A 298 32.46 -17.24 6.37
C LYS A 298 33.17 -16.01 5.80
N THR A 299 33.54 -15.07 6.67
CA THR A 299 34.29 -13.85 6.35
C THR A 299 34.94 -13.28 7.62
N SER A 300 35.83 -12.29 7.46
CA SER A 300 36.54 -11.59 8.53
C SER A 300 35.67 -10.49 9.15
N ALA A 301 36.07 -9.99 10.32
CA ALA A 301 35.38 -8.88 10.97
C ALA A 301 35.33 -7.61 10.10
N ALA A 302 36.37 -7.36 9.31
CA ALA A 302 36.46 -6.20 8.41
C ALA A 302 35.47 -6.27 7.22
N MET A 303 35.05 -7.47 6.83
CA MET A 303 34.15 -7.70 5.67
C MET A 303 32.78 -8.23 6.09
N ALA A 304 32.54 -8.48 7.37
CA ALA A 304 31.30 -9.05 7.89
C ALA A 304 30.06 -8.25 7.48
N ASN A 305 30.13 -6.91 7.58
CA ASN A 305 29.03 -6.04 7.18
C ASN A 305 28.79 -6.04 5.67
N VAL A 306 29.83 -6.22 4.85
CA VAL A 306 29.71 -6.37 3.39
C VAL A 306 29.06 -7.71 3.04
N GLY A 307 29.46 -8.78 3.74
CA GLY A 307 28.86 -10.10 3.61
C GLY A 307 27.39 -10.13 4.04
N ALA A 308 27.05 -9.50 5.16
CA ALA A 308 25.66 -9.36 5.60
C ALA A 308 24.85 -8.53 4.59
N TYR A 309 25.40 -7.41 4.10
CA TYR A 309 24.74 -6.55 3.12
C TYR A 309 24.38 -7.29 1.82
N VAL A 310 25.34 -7.99 1.20
CA VAL A 310 25.07 -8.68 -0.09
C VAL A 310 24.04 -9.81 0.05
N LEU A 311 24.07 -10.54 1.19
CA LEU A 311 23.13 -11.62 1.44
C LEU A 311 21.71 -11.09 1.71
N LEU A 312 21.60 -10.01 2.49
CA LEU A 312 20.32 -9.38 2.84
C LEU A 312 19.69 -8.67 1.63
N ALA A 313 20.47 -8.01 0.77
CA ALA A 313 19.95 -7.30 -0.40
C ALA A 313 19.13 -8.22 -1.31
N ARG A 314 19.50 -9.50 -1.40
CA ARG A 314 18.77 -10.52 -2.15
C ARG A 314 17.55 -11.08 -1.41
N LYS A 315 17.67 -11.31 -0.09
CA LYS A 315 16.76 -12.17 0.68
C LYS A 315 15.81 -11.44 1.63
N ALA A 316 16.26 -10.33 2.21
CA ALA A 316 15.51 -9.51 3.17
C ALA A 316 15.93 -8.03 3.04
N PRO A 317 15.69 -7.39 1.88
CA PRO A 317 16.10 -6.02 1.60
C PRO A 317 15.47 -5.01 2.56
N GLU A 318 14.34 -5.33 3.20
CA GLU A 318 13.71 -4.53 4.26
C GLU A 318 14.63 -4.28 5.46
N LEU A 319 15.59 -5.18 5.73
CA LEU A 319 16.60 -5.02 6.79
C LEU A 319 17.73 -4.05 6.40
N LEU A 320 17.78 -3.62 5.13
CA LEU A 320 18.78 -2.69 4.60
C LEU A 320 18.21 -1.30 4.35
N ILE A 321 16.95 -1.06 4.71
CA ILE A 321 16.32 0.26 4.62
C ILE A 321 17.10 1.24 5.47
N LYS A 322 17.41 2.41 4.89
CA LYS A 322 18.15 3.47 5.56
C LYS A 322 17.26 4.19 6.57
N ASP A 323 17.86 4.70 7.63
CA ASP A 323 17.18 5.48 8.67
C ASP A 323 16.00 4.72 9.30
N LEU A 324 16.14 3.41 9.48
CA LEU A 324 15.13 2.56 10.09
C LEU A 324 15.01 2.86 11.59
N PRO A 325 13.84 3.32 12.09
CA PRO A 325 13.68 3.66 13.50
C PRO A 325 13.80 2.43 14.42
N ALA A 326 14.34 2.63 15.63
CA ALA A 326 14.48 1.55 16.61
C ALA A 326 13.12 0.98 17.09
N SER A 327 12.06 1.79 17.01
CA SER A 327 10.68 1.40 17.29
C SER A 327 10.13 0.36 16.31
N VAL A 328 10.73 0.22 15.12
CA VAL A 328 10.38 -0.84 14.17
C VAL A 328 11.03 -2.15 14.64
N THR A 329 10.32 -2.85 15.52
CA THR A 329 10.78 -4.12 16.08
C THR A 329 10.33 -5.31 15.24
N TYR A 330 11.17 -6.35 15.16
CA TYR A 330 10.89 -7.52 14.33
C TYR A 330 9.60 -8.22 14.76
N GLY A 331 8.68 -8.41 13.80
CA GLY A 331 7.38 -9.05 14.03
C GLY A 331 6.29 -8.15 14.63
N SER A 332 6.57 -6.85 14.81
CA SER A 332 5.56 -5.84 15.15
C SER A 332 4.61 -5.58 13.98
N THR A 333 3.54 -4.81 14.24
CA THR A 333 2.66 -4.30 13.17
C THR A 333 3.44 -3.38 12.21
N ALA A 334 4.36 -2.56 12.72
CA ALA A 334 5.21 -1.69 11.91
C ALA A 334 6.07 -2.50 10.94
N TRP A 335 6.70 -3.56 11.47
CA TRP A 335 7.50 -4.49 10.69
C TRP A 335 6.69 -5.18 9.59
N LEU A 336 5.49 -5.67 9.91
CA LEU A 336 4.59 -6.28 8.93
C LEU A 336 4.33 -5.34 7.75
N ASN A 337 3.99 -4.07 8.02
CA ASN A 337 3.71 -3.10 6.96
C ASN A 337 4.96 -2.77 6.12
N LEU A 338 6.09 -2.60 6.80
CA LEU A 338 7.38 -2.33 6.16
C LEU A 338 7.79 -3.48 5.24
N SER A 339 7.65 -4.73 5.70
CA SER A 339 7.93 -5.92 4.90
C SER A 339 7.02 -6.03 3.68
N ILE A 340 5.73 -5.71 3.80
CA ILE A 340 4.81 -5.68 2.65
C ILE A 340 5.23 -4.61 1.64
N ALA A 341 5.52 -3.39 2.11
CA ALA A 341 5.95 -2.28 1.29
C ALA A 341 7.25 -2.62 0.54
N ALA A 342 8.26 -3.07 1.27
CA ALA A 342 9.56 -3.44 0.72
C ALA A 342 9.44 -4.57 -0.31
N ALA A 343 8.71 -5.65 0.00
CA ALA A 343 8.53 -6.76 -0.92
C ALA A 343 7.78 -6.35 -2.20
N THR A 344 6.79 -5.46 -2.09
CA THR A 344 6.03 -4.96 -3.24
C THR A 344 6.90 -4.07 -4.14
N ILE A 345 7.71 -3.19 -3.55
CA ILE A 345 8.65 -2.33 -4.29
C ILE A 345 9.75 -3.16 -4.96
N GLU A 346 10.32 -4.14 -4.26
CA GLU A 346 11.38 -5.01 -4.79
C GLU A 346 10.91 -5.90 -5.92
N ALA A 347 9.65 -6.36 -5.89
CA ALA A 347 9.09 -7.14 -6.99
C ALA A 347 8.97 -6.34 -8.30
N GLN A 348 8.80 -5.01 -8.20
CA GLN A 348 8.70 -4.13 -9.37
C GLN A 348 10.06 -3.60 -9.82
N THR A 349 10.91 -3.27 -8.86
CA THR A 349 12.22 -2.64 -9.07
C THR A 349 13.25 -3.29 -8.14
N PRO A 350 13.79 -4.47 -8.50
CA PRO A 350 14.74 -5.18 -7.66
C PRO A 350 16.00 -4.36 -7.35
N GLY A 351 16.42 -4.34 -6.08
CA GLY A 351 17.59 -3.60 -5.60
C GLY A 351 17.35 -2.12 -5.31
N LYS A 352 16.09 -1.69 -5.29
CA LYS A 352 15.72 -0.31 -4.98
C LYS A 352 15.64 -0.06 -3.47
N VAL A 353 15.07 -1.00 -2.71
CA VAL A 353 14.78 -0.83 -1.27
C VAL A 353 16.04 -0.59 -0.44
N PRO A 354 17.19 -1.30 -0.64
CA PRO A 354 18.42 -1.01 0.11
C PRO A 354 18.96 0.42 -0.09
N ASN A 355 18.50 1.13 -1.11
CA ASN A 355 18.87 2.52 -1.37
C ASN A 355 17.89 3.55 -0.81
N MET A 356 16.72 3.11 -0.33
CA MET A 356 15.64 3.95 0.17
C MET A 356 15.72 4.17 1.68
N THR A 357 15.28 5.36 2.14
CA THR A 357 15.02 5.60 3.56
C THR A 357 13.67 5.02 3.98
N PHE A 358 13.46 4.85 5.28
CA PHE A 358 12.17 4.41 5.83
C PHE A 358 10.99 5.24 5.28
N ALA A 359 11.11 6.57 5.30
CA ALA A 359 10.08 7.47 4.79
C ALA A 359 9.82 7.28 3.28
N GLN A 360 10.87 7.06 2.48
CA GLN A 360 10.73 6.81 1.04
C GLN A 360 10.01 5.48 0.77
N VAL A 361 10.31 4.43 1.52
CA VAL A 361 9.64 3.12 1.37
C VAL A 361 8.15 3.25 1.68
N MET A 362 7.84 3.90 2.81
CA MET A 362 6.45 4.09 3.23
C MET A 362 5.65 4.98 2.26
N SER A 363 6.29 5.98 1.63
CA SER A 363 5.68 6.83 0.61
C SER A 363 5.44 6.09 -0.72
N ALA A 364 6.38 5.25 -1.16
CA ALA A 364 6.27 4.50 -2.42
C ALA A 364 5.28 3.31 -2.34
N ALA A 365 4.97 2.84 -1.14
CA ALA A 365 4.20 1.63 -0.89
C ALA A 365 2.81 1.63 -1.52
N GLU A 366 2.06 2.74 -1.45
CA GLU A 366 0.70 2.81 -1.98
C GLU A 366 0.68 2.68 -3.51
N GLY A 367 1.55 3.44 -4.19
CA GLY A 367 1.69 3.38 -5.64
C GLY A 367 2.15 2.01 -6.12
N ALA A 368 3.12 1.39 -5.43
CA ALA A 368 3.59 0.05 -5.74
C ALA A 368 2.47 -1.00 -5.52
N SER A 369 1.71 -0.91 -4.43
CA SER A 369 0.65 -1.88 -4.11
C SER A 369 -0.47 -1.91 -5.15
N LEU A 370 -0.77 -0.77 -5.77
CA LEU A 370 -1.81 -0.67 -6.80
C LEU A 370 -1.36 -1.22 -8.16
N GLN A 371 -0.06 -1.31 -8.42
CA GLN A 371 0.49 -1.78 -9.70
C GLN A 371 0.43 -3.30 -9.87
N ASP A 372 0.62 -4.09 -8.79
CA ASP A 372 0.50 -5.55 -8.82
C ASP A 372 -0.11 -6.11 -7.53
N LEU A 373 -1.44 -6.13 -7.48
CA LEU A 373 -2.21 -6.61 -6.34
C LEU A 373 -1.89 -8.08 -5.97
N SER A 374 -1.48 -8.90 -6.95
CA SER A 374 -1.19 -10.32 -6.70
C SER A 374 0.11 -10.50 -5.91
N ILE A 375 1.11 -9.67 -6.20
CA ILE A 375 2.37 -9.62 -5.46
C ILE A 375 2.13 -9.05 -4.06
N THR A 376 1.34 -7.98 -3.95
CA THR A 376 0.98 -7.40 -2.65
C THR A 376 0.25 -8.40 -1.76
N GLN A 377 -0.67 -9.20 -2.30
CA GLN A 377 -1.35 -10.26 -1.54
C GLN A 377 -0.37 -11.34 -1.04
N LYS A 378 0.57 -11.79 -1.89
CA LYS A 378 1.61 -12.74 -1.46
C LYS A 378 2.49 -12.17 -0.36
N ALA A 379 2.89 -10.91 -0.49
CA ALA A 379 3.67 -10.20 0.52
C ALA A 379 2.89 -10.09 1.84
N GLN A 380 1.58 -9.78 1.78
CA GLN A 380 0.69 -9.74 2.94
C GLN A 380 0.60 -11.09 3.64
N SER A 381 0.36 -12.19 2.92
CA SER A 381 0.30 -13.53 3.52
C SER A 381 1.64 -13.92 4.15
N ALA A 382 2.75 -13.60 3.52
CA ALA A 382 4.08 -13.87 4.07
C ALA A 382 4.33 -13.09 5.37
N ALA A 383 4.06 -11.79 5.37
CA ALA A 383 4.26 -10.92 6.53
C ALA A 383 3.30 -11.26 7.69
N LEU A 384 2.03 -11.58 7.37
CA LEU A 384 1.05 -12.02 8.36
C LEU A 384 1.51 -13.26 9.11
N ARG A 385 2.07 -14.27 8.45
CA ARG A 385 2.58 -15.46 9.14
C ARG A 385 3.66 -15.13 10.16
N VAL A 386 4.63 -14.30 9.77
CA VAL A 386 5.68 -13.86 10.69
C VAL A 386 5.06 -13.16 11.89
N TRP A 387 4.12 -12.24 11.66
CA TRP A 387 3.41 -11.56 12.74
C TRP A 387 2.62 -12.54 13.63
N GLY A 388 1.92 -13.51 13.04
CA GLY A 388 1.11 -14.50 13.76
C GLY A 388 1.94 -15.43 14.65
N VAL A 389 3.12 -15.84 14.18
CA VAL A 389 4.07 -16.63 14.99
C VAL A 389 4.64 -15.78 16.13
N VAL A 390 5.11 -14.57 15.82
CA VAL A 390 5.73 -13.68 16.82
C VAL A 390 4.74 -13.31 17.93
N ASN A 391 3.48 -13.08 17.58
CA ASN A 391 2.42 -12.67 18.51
C ASN A 391 1.65 -13.85 19.11
N GLY A 392 2.09 -15.11 18.93
CA GLY A 392 1.50 -16.28 19.58
C GLY A 392 0.12 -16.70 19.05
N VAL A 393 -0.31 -16.17 17.89
CA VAL A 393 -1.60 -16.49 17.26
C VAL A 393 -1.57 -17.87 16.58
N ILE A 394 -0.43 -18.22 16.00
CA ILE A 394 -0.15 -19.54 15.40
C ILE A 394 1.24 -20.02 15.82
N SER A 395 1.43 -21.34 15.83
CA SER A 395 2.73 -21.98 16.00
C SER A 395 3.56 -21.94 14.72
N GLN A 396 4.88 -22.13 14.85
CA GLN A 396 5.77 -22.27 13.70
C GLN A 396 5.32 -23.41 12.77
N ALA A 397 4.86 -24.53 13.34
CA ALA A 397 4.39 -25.68 12.59
C ALA A 397 3.09 -25.41 11.80
N GLU A 398 2.23 -24.49 12.26
CA GLU A 398 1.07 -24.00 11.49
C GLU A 398 1.54 -23.07 10.36
N ALA A 399 2.42 -22.11 10.66
CA ALA A 399 2.97 -21.19 9.67
C ALA A 399 3.67 -21.89 8.49
N ASP A 400 4.39 -22.98 8.76
CA ASP A 400 5.14 -23.77 7.77
C ASP A 400 4.25 -24.65 6.87
N ARG A 401 2.95 -24.80 7.17
CA ARG A 401 2.02 -25.59 6.34
C ARG A 401 1.43 -24.81 5.17
N TYR A 402 1.55 -23.48 5.16
CA TYR A 402 1.08 -22.61 4.07
C TYR A 402 -0.42 -22.84 3.73
N ASN A 403 -1.28 -23.07 4.74
CA ASN A 403 -2.71 -23.25 4.52
C ASN A 403 -3.48 -21.92 4.66
N ASP A 404 -4.64 -21.82 4.00
CA ASP A 404 -5.45 -20.59 4.01
C ASP A 404 -6.12 -20.33 5.37
N ALA A 405 -6.48 -21.40 6.10
CA ALA A 405 -7.15 -21.30 7.40
C ALA A 405 -6.28 -20.62 8.48
N ASP A 406 -4.98 -20.91 8.51
CA ASP A 406 -4.02 -20.32 9.44
C ASP A 406 -3.78 -18.85 9.06
N ILE A 407 -3.74 -18.52 7.76
CA ILE A 407 -3.68 -17.12 7.29
C ILE A 407 -4.92 -16.34 7.72
N ASP A 408 -6.12 -16.90 7.55
CA ASP A 408 -7.38 -16.25 7.94
C ASP A 408 -7.50 -16.09 9.45
N LYS A 409 -7.05 -17.08 10.24
CA LYS A 409 -6.95 -16.99 11.70
C LYS A 409 -6.07 -15.81 12.11
N VAL A 410 -4.87 -15.71 11.52
CA VAL A 410 -3.92 -14.63 11.82
C VAL A 410 -4.44 -13.27 11.36
N LYS A 411 -5.02 -13.19 10.17
CA LYS A 411 -5.65 -11.98 9.63
C LYS A 411 -6.79 -11.49 10.52
N THR A 412 -7.61 -12.41 11.05
CA THR A 412 -8.70 -12.08 11.99
C THR A 412 -8.15 -11.49 13.28
N ALA A 413 -7.15 -12.14 13.89
CA ALA A 413 -6.52 -11.65 15.11
C ALA A 413 -5.83 -10.28 14.88
N PHE A 414 -5.13 -10.12 13.76
CA PHE A 414 -4.48 -8.87 13.38
C PHE A 414 -5.50 -7.72 13.23
N ASN A 415 -6.59 -7.96 12.50
CA ASN A 415 -7.64 -6.96 12.29
C ASN A 415 -8.37 -6.62 13.59
N GLN A 416 -8.61 -7.61 14.47
CA GLN A 416 -9.17 -7.37 15.79
C GLN A 416 -8.25 -6.48 16.63
N GLN A 417 -6.95 -6.76 16.64
CA GLN A 417 -5.97 -5.92 17.34
C GLN A 417 -5.95 -4.50 16.76
N ALA A 418 -5.97 -4.36 15.43
CA ALA A 418 -5.99 -3.06 14.76
C ALA A 418 -7.25 -2.24 15.10
N ASN A 419 -8.44 -2.87 15.08
CA ASN A 419 -9.70 -2.21 15.45
C ASN A 419 -9.69 -1.74 16.90
N LEU A 420 -9.26 -2.58 17.83
CA LEU A 420 -9.20 -2.20 19.26
C LEU A 420 -8.23 -1.04 19.48
N ARG A 421 -7.09 -1.01 18.80
CA ARG A 421 -6.16 0.13 18.91
C ARG A 421 -6.74 1.41 18.32
N LEU A 422 -7.48 1.32 17.21
CA LEU A 422 -8.16 2.46 16.60
C LEU A 422 -9.26 3.02 17.52
N GLU A 423 -10.07 2.14 18.11
CA GLU A 423 -11.08 2.53 19.11
C GLU A 423 -10.43 3.18 20.33
N ALA A 424 -9.33 2.61 20.82
CA ALA A 424 -8.57 3.12 21.95
C ALA A 424 -8.03 4.54 21.70
N THR A 425 -7.64 4.88 20.47
CA THR A 425 -7.23 6.25 20.10
C THR A 425 -8.36 7.26 20.35
N GLY A 426 -9.58 6.96 19.90
CA GLY A 426 -10.75 7.82 20.15
C GLY A 426 -11.15 7.86 21.63
N GLN A 427 -11.04 6.72 22.31
CA GLN A 427 -11.32 6.59 23.74
C GLN A 427 -10.37 7.41 24.62
N ILE A 428 -9.07 7.41 24.33
CA ILE A 428 -8.07 8.24 25.04
C ILE A 428 -8.32 9.72 24.81
N GLN A 429 -8.69 10.08 23.58
CA GLN A 429 -8.97 11.46 23.17
C GLN A 429 -10.39 11.94 23.54
N THR A 430 -11.15 11.16 24.31
CA THR A 430 -12.53 11.54 24.67
C THR A 430 -12.52 12.84 25.47
N ASP A 431 -13.18 13.86 24.96
CA ASP A 431 -13.29 15.17 25.61
C ASP A 431 -13.99 15.04 26.96
N MET A 432 -13.48 15.77 27.96
CA MET A 432 -14.14 15.85 29.26
C MET A 432 -15.34 16.80 29.14
N PRO A 433 -16.53 16.44 29.64
CA PRO A 433 -17.69 17.30 29.54
C PRO A 433 -17.50 18.57 30.36
N SER A 434 -18.10 19.67 29.89
CA SER A 434 -18.08 20.95 30.59
C SER A 434 -19.46 21.24 31.18
N ARG A 435 -19.52 21.35 32.52
CA ARG A 435 -20.76 21.71 33.22
C ARG A 435 -21.29 23.07 32.76
N LYS A 436 -20.37 24.02 32.48
CA LYS A 436 -20.68 25.34 31.93
C LYS A 436 -21.34 25.24 30.56
N ASP A 437 -20.76 24.47 29.64
CA ASP A 437 -21.29 24.36 28.28
C ASP A 437 -22.66 23.67 28.25
N ILE A 438 -22.85 22.64 29.07
CA ILE A 438 -24.15 21.98 29.25
C ILE A 438 -25.19 22.96 29.80
N ALA A 439 -24.83 23.75 30.82
CA ALA A 439 -25.73 24.74 31.41
C ALA A 439 -26.08 25.85 30.40
N LEU A 440 -25.09 26.41 29.71
CA LEU A 440 -25.30 27.43 28.68
C LEU A 440 -26.18 26.92 27.54
N ALA A 441 -25.98 25.68 27.07
CA ALA A 441 -26.82 25.08 26.04
C ALA A 441 -28.29 25.01 26.48
N LYS A 442 -28.56 24.53 27.70
CA LYS A 442 -29.92 24.42 28.25
C LYS A 442 -30.57 25.78 28.52
N LEU A 443 -29.77 26.76 28.97
CA LEU A 443 -30.22 28.13 29.18
C LEU A 443 -30.61 28.79 27.85
N LYS A 444 -29.76 28.67 26.82
CA LYS A 444 -30.04 29.17 25.47
C LYS A 444 -31.29 28.52 24.87
N GLU A 445 -31.43 27.20 25.00
CA GLU A 445 -32.60 26.46 24.54
C GLU A 445 -33.90 26.97 25.18
N ARG A 446 -33.89 27.24 26.49
CA ARG A 446 -35.09 27.64 27.24
C ARG A 446 -35.42 29.14 27.11
N PHE A 447 -34.39 29.99 27.12
CA PHE A 447 -34.54 31.43 27.31
C PHE A 447 -34.15 32.27 26.08
N GLY A 448 -33.54 31.68 25.05
CA GLY A 448 -33.05 32.39 23.87
C GLY A 448 -31.59 32.85 24.01
N GLU A 449 -30.94 33.23 22.90
CA GLU A 449 -29.50 33.55 22.91
C GLU A 449 -29.15 34.93 23.47
N ASP A 450 -30.10 35.87 23.48
CA ASP A 450 -29.89 37.28 23.85
C ASP A 450 -29.96 37.56 25.36
N VAL A 451 -30.17 36.52 26.18
CA VAL A 451 -30.30 36.65 27.64
C VAL A 451 -28.91 36.65 28.28
N PRO A 452 -28.61 37.58 29.21
CA PRO A 452 -27.30 37.70 29.85
C PRO A 452 -27.06 36.59 30.89
N PHE A 453 -26.77 35.37 30.43
CA PHE A 453 -26.68 34.18 31.29
C PHE A 453 -25.55 34.20 32.32
N GLU A 454 -24.45 34.90 32.04
CA GLU A 454 -23.25 34.95 32.90
C GLU A 454 -23.22 36.19 33.81
N GLU A 455 -24.10 37.17 33.58
CA GLU A 455 -24.16 38.38 34.42
C GLU A 455 -24.81 38.06 35.78
N LYS A 456 -24.15 38.43 36.87
CA LYS A 456 -24.62 38.18 38.25
C LYS A 456 -25.73 39.16 38.65
N LEU A 457 -26.95 38.88 38.18
CA LEU A 457 -28.10 39.80 38.28
C LEU A 457 -29.26 39.26 39.13
N LEU A 458 -29.14 38.07 39.73
CA LEU A 458 -30.19 37.45 40.54
C LEU A 458 -29.79 37.36 42.02
N THR A 459 -30.77 37.54 42.91
CA THR A 459 -30.64 37.34 44.37
C THR A 459 -31.80 36.49 44.89
N VAL A 460 -31.65 35.85 46.05
CA VAL A 460 -32.75 35.09 46.67
C VAL A 460 -33.78 36.06 47.26
N LYS A 461 -35.08 35.84 46.98
CA LYS A 461 -36.22 36.72 47.31
C LYS A 461 -36.48 36.91 48.81
N ASP A 462 -35.97 36.02 49.65
CA ASP A 462 -36.12 36.11 51.10
C ASP A 462 -34.77 35.84 51.79
N THR A 463 -34.07 36.92 52.13
CA THR A 463 -32.75 36.88 52.78
C THR A 463 -32.83 37.20 54.28
N SER A 464 -34.00 37.07 54.93
CA SER A 464 -34.13 37.32 56.37
C SER A 464 -33.38 36.27 57.21
N GLN A 465 -32.06 36.40 57.29
CA GLN A 465 -31.22 35.63 58.19
C GLN A 465 -31.14 36.36 59.55
N PRO A 466 -31.48 35.71 60.67
CA PRO A 466 -31.19 36.22 62.00
C PRO A 466 -29.68 36.40 62.18
N TYR A 467 -29.27 37.51 62.80
CA TYR A 467 -27.88 37.99 62.94
C TYR A 467 -26.93 37.06 63.74
N ALA A 468 -27.39 35.90 64.22
CA ALA A 468 -26.58 35.00 65.03
C ALA A 468 -27.02 33.54 64.82
N GLN A 469 -26.21 32.74 64.11
CA GLN A 469 -26.23 31.27 64.01
C GLN A 469 -24.82 30.77 63.60
N PRO A 470 -24.49 29.48 63.84
CA PRO A 470 -23.10 29.02 64.02
C PRO A 470 -22.26 29.02 62.74
N LEU A 471 -20.94 28.89 62.89
CA LEU A 471 -19.92 29.00 61.83
C LEU A 471 -20.11 28.06 60.62
N TYR A 472 -21.05 27.10 60.68
CA TYR A 472 -21.37 26.17 59.60
C TYR A 472 -22.86 25.77 59.65
N ASP A 473 -23.64 26.21 58.67
CA ASP A 473 -25.01 25.77 58.40
C ASP A 473 -25.05 25.17 56.98
N PRO A 474 -25.25 23.84 56.84
CA PRO A 474 -25.28 23.18 55.54
C PRO A 474 -26.52 23.52 54.68
N ASN A 475 -27.52 24.22 55.24
CA ASN A 475 -28.74 24.64 54.53
C ASN A 475 -28.81 26.16 54.27
N ARG A 476 -27.67 26.86 54.37
CA ARG A 476 -27.63 28.32 54.18
C ARG A 476 -28.06 28.71 52.77
N ALA A 477 -29.06 29.59 52.66
CA ALA A 477 -29.45 30.17 51.38
C ALA A 477 -28.24 30.89 50.72
N PRO A 478 -28.04 30.72 49.40
CA PRO A 478 -26.91 31.34 48.71
C PRO A 478 -26.96 32.86 48.85
N ALA A 479 -25.88 33.44 49.39
CA ALA A 479 -25.76 34.86 49.66
C ALA A 479 -25.09 35.59 48.49
N GLY A 480 -25.54 36.81 48.18
CA GLY A 480 -24.97 37.64 47.11
C GLY A 480 -25.63 37.44 45.73
N HIS A 481 -25.07 38.12 44.72
CA HIS A 481 -25.58 38.08 43.36
C HIS A 481 -25.10 36.84 42.60
N HIS A 482 -26.01 36.20 41.88
CA HIS A 482 -25.77 35.00 41.07
C HIS A 482 -26.22 35.24 39.63
N SER A 483 -25.60 34.55 38.69
CA SER A 483 -26.02 34.51 37.30
C SER A 483 -27.01 33.36 37.05
N LEU A 484 -27.74 33.38 35.92
CA LEU A 484 -28.56 32.24 35.50
C LEU A 484 -27.71 30.98 35.28
N LEU A 485 -26.48 31.18 34.81
CA LEU A 485 -25.47 30.13 34.66
C LEU A 485 -25.08 29.52 36.01
N ASP A 486 -24.81 30.33 37.03
CA ASP A 486 -24.50 29.83 38.38
C ASP A 486 -25.66 28.97 38.93
N ILE A 487 -26.89 29.44 38.79
CA ILE A 487 -28.09 28.74 39.28
C ILE A 487 -28.26 27.38 38.58
N ALA A 488 -28.11 27.36 37.25
CA ALA A 488 -28.25 26.15 36.44
C ALA A 488 -27.12 25.14 36.70
N MET A 489 -25.87 25.60 36.84
CA MET A 489 -24.72 24.74 37.13
C MET A 489 -24.78 24.16 38.54
N SER A 490 -25.17 24.95 39.53
CA SER A 490 -25.20 24.53 40.94
C SER A 490 -26.46 23.77 41.33
N GLY A 491 -27.51 23.77 40.51
CA GLY A 491 -28.80 23.15 40.85
C GLY A 491 -29.43 23.83 42.06
N LEU A 492 -29.57 25.17 41.97
CA LEU A 492 -30.12 26.02 43.02
C LEU A 492 -31.56 26.45 42.74
N ASP A 493 -32.29 25.66 41.96
CA ASP A 493 -33.67 25.93 41.53
C ASP A 493 -34.70 25.82 42.67
N GLN A 494 -34.33 25.22 43.79
CA GLN A 494 -35.13 25.18 45.02
C GLN A 494 -35.31 26.56 45.68
N PHE A 495 -34.46 27.54 45.35
CA PHE A 495 -34.56 28.89 45.90
C PHE A 495 -35.45 29.76 45.02
N SER A 496 -36.20 30.68 45.65
CA SER A 496 -36.94 31.71 44.92
C SER A 496 -36.00 32.85 44.56
N TRP A 497 -35.78 33.07 43.27
CA TRP A 497 -34.87 34.10 42.75
C TRP A 497 -35.64 35.36 42.33
N GLU A 498 -35.05 36.53 42.54
CA GLU A 498 -35.53 37.81 42.08
C GLU A 498 -34.43 38.58 41.32
N THR A 499 -34.84 39.44 40.40
CA THR A 499 -33.95 40.33 39.65
C THR A 499 -34.67 41.64 39.32
N LYS A 500 -33.90 42.71 39.13
CA LYS A 500 -34.39 44.01 38.67
C LYS A 500 -34.08 44.26 37.20
N ASP A 501 -33.38 43.34 36.54
CA ASP A 501 -33.02 43.49 35.13
C ASP A 501 -34.18 43.07 34.23
N PRO A 502 -34.73 43.98 33.40
CA PRO A 502 -35.86 43.68 32.53
C PRO A 502 -35.56 42.55 31.54
N ARG A 503 -34.30 42.41 31.07
CA ARG A 503 -33.90 41.36 30.11
C ARG A 503 -34.10 39.96 30.71
N ILE A 504 -33.87 39.81 32.01
CA ILE A 504 -34.04 38.54 32.72
C ILE A 504 -35.49 38.36 33.18
N LEU A 505 -36.15 39.42 33.67
CA LEU A 505 -37.56 39.36 34.06
C LEU A 505 -38.46 38.86 32.92
N ASP A 506 -38.29 39.43 31.73
CA ASP A 506 -39.05 39.05 30.54
C ASP A 506 -38.73 37.61 30.11
N ALA A 507 -37.45 37.20 30.19
CA ALA A 507 -37.02 35.87 29.80
C ALA A 507 -37.58 34.76 30.72
N LEU A 508 -37.78 35.05 32.01
CA LEU A 508 -38.23 34.08 33.02
C LEU A 508 -39.75 33.92 33.11
N GLU A 509 -40.55 34.76 32.43
CA GLU A 509 -42.00 34.73 32.52
C GLU A 509 -42.58 33.34 32.13
N GLY A 510 -43.24 32.69 33.09
CA GLY A 510 -43.85 31.36 32.90
C GLY A 510 -42.87 30.19 32.72
N LYS A 511 -41.56 30.39 32.93
CA LYS A 511 -40.52 29.37 32.68
C LYS A 511 -39.77 29.00 33.97
N SER A 512 -39.44 27.72 34.10
CA SER A 512 -38.74 27.18 35.28
C SER A 512 -37.22 27.38 35.21
N LEU A 513 -36.58 27.56 36.36
CA LEU A 513 -35.12 27.54 36.56
C LEU A 513 -34.57 26.15 36.88
N ALA A 514 -35.42 25.12 36.96
CA ALA A 514 -34.98 23.75 37.20
C ALA A 514 -34.30 23.15 35.97
N PHE A 515 -33.04 22.74 36.12
CA PHE A 515 -32.27 22.07 35.08
C PHE A 515 -31.58 20.83 35.62
N ASP A 516 -31.59 19.76 34.82
CA ASP A 516 -30.87 18.51 35.03
C ASP A 516 -29.39 18.59 34.61
N VAL A 517 -28.75 19.77 34.71
CA VAL A 517 -27.34 19.98 34.33
C VAL A 517 -26.42 19.01 35.07
N ASN A 518 -26.57 18.89 36.40
CA ASN A 518 -25.73 18.02 37.21
C ASN A 518 -25.91 16.54 36.86
N ALA A 519 -27.14 16.11 36.57
CA ALA A 519 -27.40 14.71 36.18
C ALA A 519 -26.75 14.39 34.82
N VAL A 520 -26.93 15.26 33.83
CA VAL A 520 -26.33 15.11 32.50
C VAL A 520 -24.80 15.17 32.56
N PHE A 521 -24.24 16.15 33.29
CA PHE A 521 -22.81 16.28 33.49
C PHE A 521 -22.20 15.03 34.13
N ASN A 522 -22.75 14.54 35.25
CA ASN A 522 -22.22 13.35 35.92
C ASN A 522 -22.30 12.11 35.00
N SER A 523 -23.39 11.95 34.25
CA SER A 523 -23.52 10.84 33.29
C SER A 523 -22.47 10.91 32.18
N GLN A 524 -22.28 12.09 31.57
CA GLN A 524 -21.28 12.29 30.52
C GLN A 524 -19.85 12.14 31.07
N LEU A 525 -19.60 12.58 32.31
CA LEU A 525 -18.29 12.50 32.94
C LEU A 525 -17.92 11.04 33.23
N SER A 526 -18.86 10.26 33.78
CA SER A 526 -18.65 8.82 33.98
C SER A 526 -18.42 8.09 32.66
N GLN A 527 -19.15 8.44 31.59
CA GLN A 527 -18.93 7.86 30.27
C GLN A 527 -17.56 8.22 29.69
N ALA A 528 -17.13 9.47 29.82
CA ALA A 528 -15.82 9.94 29.36
C ALA A 528 -14.67 9.25 30.11
N ILE A 529 -14.77 9.16 31.45
CA ILE A 529 -13.79 8.46 32.28
C ILE A 529 -13.72 6.98 31.90
N ASN A 530 -14.86 6.29 31.78
CA ASN A 530 -14.89 4.88 31.40
C ASN A 530 -14.31 4.65 29.99
N SER A 531 -14.60 5.54 29.04
CA SER A 531 -14.02 5.49 27.70
C SER A 531 -12.49 5.61 27.77
N ARG A 532 -11.96 6.58 28.52
CA ARG A 532 -10.52 6.74 28.73
C ARG A 532 -9.88 5.52 29.41
N LYS A 533 -10.52 4.93 30.43
CA LYS A 533 -10.06 3.69 31.07
C LYS A 533 -9.90 2.55 30.05
N GLN A 534 -10.88 2.36 29.17
CA GLN A 534 -10.83 1.33 28.11
C GLN A 534 -9.68 1.57 27.13
N GLY A 535 -9.49 2.83 26.72
CA GLY A 535 -8.41 3.21 25.81
C GLY A 535 -7.03 2.98 26.44
N ILE A 536 -6.85 3.39 27.70
CA ILE A 536 -5.63 3.15 28.48
C ILE A 536 -5.33 1.64 28.61
N GLY A 537 -6.33 0.84 28.98
CA GLY A 537 -6.15 -0.60 29.11
C GLY A 537 -5.70 -1.25 27.80
N THR A 538 -6.28 -0.82 26.67
CA THR A 538 -5.86 -1.28 25.34
C THR A 538 -4.42 -0.86 24.99
N THR A 539 -4.00 0.33 25.42
CA THR A 539 -2.61 0.79 25.29
C THR A 539 -1.64 -0.10 26.03
N VAL A 540 -1.90 -0.42 27.31
CA VAL A 540 -1.04 -1.31 28.09
C VAL A 540 -0.92 -2.69 27.41
N LYS A 541 -2.04 -3.27 26.93
CA LYS A 541 -2.02 -4.54 26.18
C LYS A 541 -1.16 -4.47 24.92
N HIS A 542 -1.22 -3.36 24.19
CA HIS A 542 -0.38 -3.14 23.03
C HIS A 542 1.11 -3.08 23.40
N LEU A 543 1.47 -2.33 24.44
CA LEU A 543 2.86 -2.18 24.89
C LEU A 543 3.45 -3.54 25.32
N ILE A 544 2.70 -4.35 26.07
CA ILE A 544 3.13 -5.71 26.44
C ILE A 544 3.36 -6.56 25.18
N ALA A 545 2.47 -6.49 24.19
CA ALA A 545 2.62 -7.23 22.94
C ALA A 545 3.84 -6.79 22.09
N GLN A 546 4.40 -5.59 22.30
CA GLN A 546 5.61 -5.12 21.61
C GLN A 546 6.91 -5.56 22.27
N LEU A 547 6.87 -6.08 23.51
CA LEU A 547 8.06 -6.46 24.25
C LEU A 547 8.81 -7.65 23.62
N PRO A 548 10.13 -7.77 23.86
CA PRO A 548 10.88 -8.97 23.55
C PRO A 548 10.22 -10.23 24.12
N LEU A 549 10.35 -11.37 23.41
CA LEU A 549 9.68 -12.61 23.80
C LEU A 549 9.95 -13.01 25.26
N ALA A 550 11.19 -12.89 25.73
CA ALA A 550 11.56 -13.23 27.10
C ALA A 550 10.78 -12.40 28.14
N ASP A 551 10.58 -11.11 27.88
CA ASP A 551 9.82 -10.22 28.77
C ASP A 551 8.32 -10.53 28.73
N ARG A 552 7.78 -10.82 27.54
CA ARG A 552 6.40 -11.27 27.39
C ARG A 552 6.14 -12.56 28.15
N GLN A 553 7.06 -13.52 28.07
CA GLN A 553 6.98 -14.77 28.83
C GLN A 553 7.10 -14.53 30.34
N ASN A 554 7.94 -13.59 30.77
CA ASN A 554 8.09 -13.26 32.18
C ASN A 554 6.80 -12.64 32.76
N LEU A 555 6.15 -11.75 32.00
CA LEU A 555 4.87 -11.15 32.38
C LEU A 555 3.70 -12.15 32.33
N GLU A 556 3.70 -13.08 31.37
CA GLU A 556 2.63 -14.08 31.24
C GLU A 556 2.73 -15.20 32.29
N TYR A 557 3.94 -15.71 32.54
CA TYR A 557 4.14 -16.95 33.30
C TYR A 557 4.82 -16.75 34.66
N GLY A 558 5.46 -15.60 34.90
CA GLY A 558 6.14 -15.30 36.17
C GLY A 558 5.18 -14.88 37.29
N LYS A 559 5.68 -14.90 38.53
CA LYS A 559 5.01 -14.26 39.67
C LYS A 559 5.07 -12.75 39.51
N LEU A 560 3.95 -12.04 39.65
CA LEU A 560 3.89 -10.58 39.52
C LEU A 560 3.65 -9.91 40.89
N GLU A 561 4.38 -8.83 41.15
CA GLU A 561 4.20 -7.96 42.31
C GLU A 561 4.23 -6.51 41.83
N PHE A 562 3.27 -5.69 42.27
CA PHE A 562 3.11 -4.32 41.79
C PHE A 562 3.56 -3.30 42.85
N TYR A 563 4.16 -2.21 42.41
CA TYR A 563 4.62 -1.13 43.27
C TYR A 563 4.30 0.23 42.65
N GLN A 564 3.88 1.18 43.49
CA GLN A 564 3.54 2.55 43.12
C GLN A 564 4.33 3.54 43.97
N ASN A 565 4.63 4.70 43.42
CA ASN A 565 5.45 5.73 44.03
C ASN A 565 4.80 7.11 43.94
N ASN A 566 3.64 7.24 44.59
CA ASN A 566 2.85 8.47 44.65
C ASN A 566 3.54 9.57 45.48
N THR A 567 3.22 10.82 45.20
CA THR A 567 3.73 11.98 45.96
C THR A 567 2.73 12.38 47.04
N TYR A 568 3.20 12.49 48.29
CA TYR A 568 2.39 12.96 49.41
C TYR A 568 3.00 14.20 50.06
N GLN A 569 2.14 15.11 50.54
CA GLN A 569 2.53 16.24 51.38
C GLN A 569 2.30 15.91 52.85
N LEU A 570 3.32 16.11 53.68
CA LEU A 570 3.27 15.97 55.12
C LEU A 570 2.46 17.11 55.74
N GLY A 571 1.48 16.76 56.56
CA GLY A 571 0.68 17.70 57.34
C GLY A 571 1.42 18.20 58.59
N MET A 572 0.84 19.19 59.27
CA MET A 572 1.40 19.76 60.52
C MET A 572 1.28 18.84 61.75
N GLY A 573 0.72 17.63 61.61
CA GLY A 573 0.58 16.62 62.67
C GLY A 573 1.59 15.47 62.52
N PHE A 574 1.78 14.67 63.59
CA PHE A 574 2.85 13.64 63.66
C PHE A 574 2.72 12.45 62.68
N THR A 575 1.57 12.24 62.02
CA THR A 575 1.34 11.09 61.11
C THR A 575 0.54 11.44 59.84
N GLY A 576 0.13 12.70 59.65
CA GLY A 576 -0.74 13.08 58.56
C GLY A 576 0.01 13.24 57.23
N ARG A 577 -0.43 12.54 56.18
CA ARG A 577 0.02 12.76 54.80
C ARG A 577 -1.18 12.92 53.87
N THR A 578 -1.12 13.86 52.94
CA THR A 578 -2.16 14.11 51.93
C THR A 578 -1.59 13.76 50.56
N LEU A 579 -2.31 12.99 49.74
CA LEU A 579 -1.90 12.70 48.38
C LEU A 579 -1.88 14.00 47.56
N VAL A 580 -0.75 14.31 46.94
CA VAL A 580 -0.56 15.52 46.11
C VAL A 580 -0.64 15.18 44.64
N GLU A 581 0.02 14.10 44.25
CA GLU A 581 0.17 13.69 42.87
C GLU A 581 0.23 12.17 42.81
N LYS A 582 -0.54 11.58 41.90
CA LYS A 582 -0.50 10.15 41.63
C LYS A 582 0.59 9.88 40.60
N ASN A 583 1.42 8.86 40.82
CA ASN A 583 2.43 8.52 39.83
C ASN A 583 1.75 7.97 38.57
N GLU A 584 2.25 8.37 37.41
CA GLU A 584 1.77 7.87 36.12
C GLU A 584 2.44 6.54 35.74
N GLN A 585 3.51 6.15 36.45
CA GLN A 585 4.26 4.93 36.26
C GLN A 585 3.88 3.85 37.26
N LEU A 586 3.61 2.64 36.75
CA LEU A 586 3.45 1.44 37.58
C LEU A 586 4.69 0.55 37.46
N LEU A 587 5.27 0.19 38.60
CA LEU A 587 6.38 -0.76 38.64
C LEU A 587 5.84 -2.18 38.82
N VAL A 588 6.29 -3.10 37.97
CA VAL A 588 5.90 -4.52 38.00
C VAL A 588 7.15 -5.36 38.17
N LYS A 589 7.30 -6.01 39.32
CA LYS A 589 8.32 -7.03 39.55
C LYS A 589 7.79 -8.37 39.05
N ALA A 590 8.50 -8.97 38.12
CA ALA A 590 8.23 -10.32 37.64
C ALA A 590 9.34 -11.28 38.08
N THR A 591 8.96 -12.36 38.74
CA THR A 591 9.87 -13.43 39.17
C THR A 591 9.53 -14.71 38.41
N GLY A 592 10.39 -15.09 37.47
CA GLY A 592 10.22 -16.27 36.61
C GLY A 592 11.43 -17.19 36.58
N GLY A 593 11.45 -18.14 35.64
CA GLY A 593 12.55 -19.10 35.47
C GLY A 593 13.90 -18.47 35.08
N SER A 594 13.89 -17.24 34.56
CA SER A 594 15.07 -16.45 34.18
C SER A 594 15.59 -15.51 35.28
N GLY A 595 14.96 -15.50 36.47
CA GLY A 595 15.28 -14.61 37.58
C GLY A 595 14.26 -13.49 37.79
N GLU A 596 14.65 -12.48 38.57
CA GLU A 596 13.81 -11.32 38.85
C GLU A 596 14.07 -10.21 37.83
N THR A 597 13.00 -9.59 37.33
CA THR A 597 13.06 -8.40 36.46
C THR A 597 12.01 -7.40 36.91
N VAL A 598 12.36 -6.12 36.93
CA VAL A 598 11.43 -5.04 37.28
C VAL A 598 11.15 -4.24 36.02
N TYR A 599 9.87 -4.10 35.71
CA TYR A 599 9.36 -3.33 34.58
C TYR A 599 8.76 -2.02 35.09
N ALA A 600 9.00 -0.92 34.38
CA ALA A 600 8.26 0.32 34.53
C ALA A 600 7.31 0.46 33.35
N ILE A 601 6.00 0.48 33.61
CA ILE A 601 4.98 0.78 32.61
C ILE A 601 4.75 2.30 32.64
N ASP A 602 5.05 2.98 31.54
CA ASP A 602 4.96 4.44 31.42
C ASP A 602 4.14 4.82 30.16
N LEU A 603 2.93 5.33 30.37
CA LEU A 603 2.05 5.75 29.28
C LEU A 603 2.48 7.06 28.62
N LYS A 604 3.11 7.96 29.38
CA LYS A 604 3.59 9.24 28.86
C LYS A 604 4.69 9.03 27.83
N GLN A 605 5.59 8.10 28.13
CA GLN A 605 6.64 7.63 27.22
C GLN A 605 6.16 6.54 26.26
N GLY A 606 4.90 6.09 26.35
CA GLY A 606 4.36 5.03 25.51
C GLY A 606 5.20 3.75 25.50
N SER A 607 5.81 3.37 26.63
CA SER A 607 6.75 2.26 26.67
C SER A 607 6.71 1.46 27.97
N ILE A 608 7.19 0.22 27.90
CA ILE A 608 7.50 -0.61 29.06
C ILE A 608 9.00 -0.87 29.03
N THR A 609 9.71 -0.48 30.09
CA THR A 609 11.17 -0.58 30.15
C THR A 609 11.61 -1.40 31.36
N THR A 610 12.71 -2.13 31.20
CA THR A 610 13.36 -2.82 32.31
C THR A 610 14.15 -1.81 33.14
N VAL A 611 13.92 -1.79 34.45
CA VAL A 611 14.60 -0.90 35.40
C VAL A 611 15.37 -1.71 36.45
N PRO A 612 16.47 -1.18 37.03
CA PRO A 612 17.21 -1.87 38.07
C PRO A 612 16.34 -2.15 39.30
N GLY A 613 16.44 -3.33 39.91
CA GLY A 613 15.63 -3.67 41.10
C GLY A 613 15.82 -2.74 42.31
N THR A 614 16.90 -1.96 42.33
CA THR A 614 17.14 -0.92 43.34
C THR A 614 16.08 0.19 43.35
N VAL A 615 15.32 0.37 42.26
CA VAL A 615 14.20 1.33 42.22
C VAL A 615 13.08 0.95 43.19
N LEU A 616 13.00 -0.31 43.62
CA LEU A 616 12.01 -0.77 44.60
C LEU A 616 12.43 -0.50 46.06
N THR A 617 13.70 -0.13 46.28
CA THR A 617 14.26 0.03 47.63
C THR A 617 14.89 1.40 47.87
N LYS A 618 15.10 2.22 46.82
CA LYS A 618 15.76 3.52 46.92
C LYS A 618 14.72 4.62 47.10
N GLU A 619 14.52 5.06 48.35
CA GLU A 619 13.70 6.23 48.64
C GLU A 619 14.31 7.49 48.00
N ARG A 620 13.47 8.32 47.37
CA ARG A 620 13.87 9.66 46.90
C ARG A 620 14.09 10.56 48.11
N ASP A 621 15.09 11.43 48.03
CA ASP A 621 15.34 12.44 49.07
C ASP A 621 14.09 13.31 49.26
N ARG A 622 13.76 13.60 50.52
CA ARG A 622 12.65 14.45 50.90
C ARG A 622 12.85 15.86 50.34
N GLU A 623 11.86 16.37 49.60
CA GLU A 623 11.85 17.76 49.14
C GLU A 623 10.85 18.57 49.96
N SER A 624 11.35 19.41 50.87
CA SER A 624 10.51 20.25 51.74
C SER A 624 9.50 19.44 52.57
N ASN A 625 8.20 19.55 52.31
CA ASN A 625 7.14 18.76 52.95
C ASN A 625 6.61 17.63 52.05
N LEU A 626 7.24 17.36 50.91
CA LEU A 626 6.85 16.25 50.02
C LEU A 626 7.65 14.99 50.32
N VAL A 627 6.98 13.84 50.27
CA VAL A 627 7.56 12.50 50.41
C VAL A 627 7.10 11.62 49.24
N TYR A 628 7.98 10.71 48.84
CA TYR A 628 7.84 9.88 47.64
C TYR A 628 8.01 8.37 48.00
N PRO A 629 7.13 7.79 48.83
CA PRO A 629 7.26 6.41 49.28
C PRO A 629 7.07 5.42 48.13
N ILE A 630 7.78 4.31 48.15
CA ILE A 630 7.53 3.16 47.28
C ILE A 630 6.63 2.20 48.04
N GLU A 631 5.42 2.00 47.55
CA GLU A 631 4.37 1.23 48.22
C GLU A 631 3.99 0.03 47.37
N GLN A 632 3.81 -1.14 48.00
CA GLN A 632 3.25 -2.29 47.32
C GLN A 632 1.79 -1.99 46.95
N PHE A 633 1.44 -2.17 45.68
CA PHE A 633 0.09 -2.04 45.16
C PHE A 633 -0.54 -3.42 45.01
N LEU A 634 -1.74 -3.60 45.55
CA LEU A 634 -2.50 -4.85 45.47
C LEU A 634 -3.76 -4.58 44.64
N PRO A 635 -3.78 -4.96 43.35
CA PRO A 635 -4.95 -4.75 42.50
C PRO A 635 -6.17 -5.48 43.08
N THR A 636 -7.30 -4.78 43.17
CA THR A 636 -8.53 -5.31 43.77
C THR A 636 -9.45 -6.00 42.77
N ASN A 637 -9.26 -5.73 41.47
CA ASN A 637 -10.09 -6.28 40.40
C ASN A 637 -9.64 -7.67 39.89
N ALA A 638 -8.63 -8.30 40.52
CA ALA A 638 -8.17 -9.64 40.18
C ALA A 638 -7.88 -10.48 41.44
N ASP A 639 -8.10 -11.79 41.37
CA ASP A 639 -7.75 -12.72 42.44
C ASP A 639 -6.22 -12.86 42.58
N ASP A 640 -5.69 -13.01 43.79
CA ASP A 640 -4.25 -13.16 44.06
C ASP A 640 -3.62 -14.33 43.29
N THR A 641 -4.41 -15.36 42.95
CA THR A 641 -3.98 -16.49 42.12
C THR A 641 -3.58 -16.07 40.70
N VAL A 642 -4.16 -14.97 40.19
CA VAL A 642 -3.81 -14.34 38.90
C VAL A 642 -2.43 -13.71 38.93
N TRP A 643 -1.76 -13.58 40.08
CA TRP A 643 -0.40 -13.02 40.17
C TRP A 643 0.65 -14.08 40.49
N GLN A 644 0.23 -15.32 40.74
CA GLN A 644 1.14 -16.45 40.98
C GLN A 644 1.78 -16.96 39.68
N PRO A 645 2.93 -17.67 39.77
CA PRO A 645 3.59 -18.24 38.60
C PRO A 645 2.76 -19.36 37.99
N ASN A 646 2.71 -19.41 36.65
CA ASN A 646 1.99 -20.45 35.94
C ASN A 646 2.90 -21.68 35.71
N ASN A 647 2.89 -22.59 36.68
CA ASN A 647 3.71 -23.81 36.65
C ASN A 647 3.19 -24.90 35.68
N THR A 648 2.08 -24.66 34.97
CA THR A 648 1.50 -25.62 34.02
C THR A 648 1.95 -25.40 32.58
N ALA A 649 2.68 -24.32 32.31
CA ALA A 649 3.24 -24.04 30.99
C ALA A 649 4.31 -25.07 30.60
N GLY A 650 4.39 -25.39 29.30
CA GLY A 650 5.39 -26.32 28.77
C GLY A 650 6.84 -25.83 28.92
N ASN A 651 7.81 -26.73 28.69
CA ASN A 651 9.24 -26.40 28.62
C ASN A 651 9.79 -26.81 27.24
N PRO A 652 10.25 -25.87 26.39
CA PRO A 652 10.35 -24.42 26.63
C PRO A 652 8.99 -23.73 26.79
N LEU A 653 8.99 -22.56 27.43
CA LEU A 653 7.78 -21.76 27.63
C LEU A 653 7.13 -21.44 26.27
N PRO A 654 5.79 -21.55 26.13
CA PRO A 654 5.11 -21.18 24.90
C PRO A 654 5.26 -19.70 24.56
N VAL A 655 4.97 -19.36 23.31
CA VAL A 655 4.83 -17.95 22.87
C VAL A 655 3.45 -17.46 23.32
N PRO A 656 3.36 -16.42 24.17
CA PRO A 656 2.07 -15.92 24.61
C PRO A 656 1.36 -15.11 23.52
N ASP A 657 0.03 -15.24 23.43
CA ASP A 657 -0.85 -14.28 22.74
C ASP A 657 -0.98 -13.02 23.61
N SER A 658 0.13 -12.26 23.70
CA SER A 658 0.29 -11.18 24.66
C SER A 658 -0.71 -10.05 24.52
N PHE A 659 -1.34 -9.86 23.36
CA PHE A 659 -2.38 -8.84 23.25
C PHE A 659 -3.72 -9.34 23.79
N SER A 660 -4.03 -10.62 23.59
CA SER A 660 -5.36 -11.18 23.90
C SER A 660 -5.38 -12.01 25.18
N SER A 661 -4.25 -12.24 25.84
CA SER A 661 -4.19 -13.08 27.04
C SER A 661 -4.95 -12.46 28.21
N ASN A 662 -5.59 -13.33 29.00
CA ASN A 662 -6.28 -12.92 30.22
C ASN A 662 -5.32 -12.28 31.22
N ARG A 663 -4.08 -12.79 31.30
CA ARG A 663 -3.04 -12.25 32.18
C ARG A 663 -2.68 -10.80 31.80
N THR A 664 -2.54 -10.52 30.51
CA THR A 664 -2.33 -9.15 30.00
C THR A 664 -3.52 -8.25 30.29
N GLN A 665 -4.75 -8.74 30.13
CA GLN A 665 -5.94 -7.97 30.51
C GLN A 665 -5.91 -7.61 32.01
N SER A 666 -5.57 -8.55 32.89
CA SER A 666 -5.45 -8.26 34.33
C SER A 666 -4.36 -7.23 34.63
N ILE A 667 -3.20 -7.30 33.96
CA ILE A 667 -2.14 -6.28 34.11
C ILE A 667 -2.65 -4.90 33.67
N ALA A 668 -3.38 -4.83 32.56
CA ALA A 668 -3.98 -3.59 32.08
C ALA A 668 -5.02 -3.03 33.06
N ASP A 669 -5.86 -3.88 33.64
CA ASP A 669 -6.85 -3.49 34.64
C ASP A 669 -6.18 -3.00 35.93
N ALA A 670 -5.12 -3.67 36.37
CA ALA A 670 -4.29 -3.24 37.51
C ALA A 670 -3.65 -1.87 37.25
N PHE A 671 -3.18 -1.62 36.02
CA PHE A 671 -2.66 -0.31 35.64
C PHE A 671 -3.73 0.79 35.67
N VAL A 672 -4.92 0.52 35.12
CA VAL A 672 -6.06 1.45 35.14
C VAL A 672 -6.49 1.75 36.59
N GLU A 673 -6.52 0.74 37.46
CA GLU A 673 -6.82 0.89 38.88
C GLU A 673 -5.74 1.71 39.60
N HIS A 674 -4.47 1.50 39.27
CA HIS A 674 -3.36 2.30 39.79
C HIS A 674 -3.54 3.79 39.45
N LEU A 675 -3.99 4.15 38.25
CA LEU A 675 -4.22 5.56 37.90
C LEU A 675 -5.42 6.20 38.63
N ASP A 676 -6.41 5.43 39.08
CA ASP A 676 -7.54 5.90 39.92
C ASP A 676 -8.23 7.17 39.40
N ILE A 677 -8.42 7.22 38.09
CA ILE A 677 -8.94 8.40 37.38
C ILE A 677 -10.42 8.70 37.64
N ASP A 678 -11.11 7.87 38.43
CA ASP A 678 -12.49 8.07 38.90
C ASP A 678 -12.58 8.33 40.42
N ASN A 679 -11.46 8.64 41.08
CA ASN A 679 -11.46 8.99 42.49
C ASN A 679 -12.43 10.15 42.78
N LYS A 680 -13.09 10.10 43.95
CA LYS A 680 -14.02 11.14 44.43
C LYS A 680 -13.43 12.54 44.37
N ASP A 681 -12.13 12.71 44.63
CA ASP A 681 -11.48 14.02 44.57
C ASP A 681 -11.32 14.53 43.14
N VAL A 682 -10.99 13.64 42.19
CA VAL A 682 -10.92 13.90 40.74
C VAL A 682 -12.31 14.27 40.20
N VAL A 683 -13.35 13.51 40.58
CA VAL A 683 -14.75 13.78 40.19
C VAL A 683 -15.27 15.08 40.82
N LYS A 684 -14.86 15.38 42.06
CA LYS A 684 -15.22 16.63 42.75
C LYS A 684 -14.56 17.84 42.07
N GLN A 685 -13.31 17.71 41.62
CA GLN A 685 -12.60 18.76 40.89
C GLN A 685 -13.14 18.93 39.46
N ALA A 686 -13.52 17.85 38.76
CA ALA A 686 -14.06 17.90 37.40
C ALA A 686 -15.41 18.65 37.30
N ARG A 687 -16.16 18.77 38.40
CA ARG A 687 -17.45 19.49 38.44
C ARG A 687 -17.30 20.99 38.14
N GLY A 688 -16.09 21.56 38.15
CA GLY A 688 -15.83 22.98 37.87
C GLY A 688 -16.33 23.90 38.99
N THR A 689 -15.85 25.14 39.07
CA THR A 689 -16.21 26.05 40.16
C THR A 689 -17.39 26.97 39.79
N THR A 690 -18.48 26.92 40.55
CA THR A 690 -19.52 27.98 40.54
C THR A 690 -19.12 29.12 41.49
N THR A 691 -19.83 30.25 41.46
CA THR A 691 -19.63 31.32 42.47
C THR A 691 -19.81 30.80 43.92
N TYR A 692 -20.56 29.71 44.11
CA TYR A 692 -20.70 28.99 45.38
C TYR A 692 -19.48 28.11 45.72
N ASP A 693 -18.74 27.64 44.71
CA ASP A 693 -17.53 26.80 44.84
C ASP A 693 -16.22 27.64 44.89
N GLN A 694 -16.23 28.90 44.43
CA GLN A 694 -15.10 29.82 44.27
C GLN A 694 -14.41 30.28 45.58
N GLN A 695 -14.60 29.58 46.70
CA GLN A 695 -13.77 29.77 47.89
C GLN A 695 -12.48 28.93 47.89
N MET A 696 -12.22 28.10 46.86
CA MET A 696 -10.95 27.37 46.72
C MET A 696 -10.52 27.22 45.25
N ASP A 697 -9.24 27.52 44.98
CA ASP A 697 -8.58 27.73 43.69
C ASP A 697 -8.03 26.40 43.08
N VAL A 698 -8.77 25.68 42.23
CA VAL A 698 -8.44 24.27 41.88
C VAL A 698 -8.64 23.87 40.40
N GLU A 699 -9.06 24.75 39.50
CA GLU A 699 -9.50 24.35 38.14
C GLU A 699 -8.34 24.02 37.17
N GLU A 700 -7.15 24.63 37.32
CA GLU A 700 -6.01 24.42 36.38
C GLU A 700 -5.34 23.05 36.48
N LYS A 701 -5.31 22.41 37.68
CA LYS A 701 -4.50 21.20 37.92
C LYS A 701 -5.04 19.92 37.28
N LEU A 702 -6.34 19.86 36.99
CA LEU A 702 -7.01 18.65 36.48
C LEU A 702 -6.90 18.51 34.96
N ALA A 703 -6.97 19.64 34.25
CA ALA A 703 -6.76 19.66 32.80
C ALA A 703 -5.36 19.15 32.47
N ASP A 704 -4.34 19.59 33.21
CA ASP A 704 -2.95 19.15 33.01
C ASP A 704 -2.77 17.66 33.31
N PHE A 705 -3.32 17.13 34.41
CA PHE A 705 -3.27 15.68 34.72
C PHE A 705 -3.89 14.81 33.62
N PHE A 706 -5.08 15.15 33.12
CA PHE A 706 -5.72 14.39 32.04
C PHE A 706 -5.11 14.63 30.65
N LEU A 707 -4.42 15.75 30.44
CA LEU A 707 -3.64 16.04 29.24
C LEU A 707 -2.29 15.32 29.25
N ASP A 708 -1.69 15.13 30.43
CA ASP A 708 -0.42 14.42 30.63
C ASP A 708 -0.57 12.90 30.51
N LEU A 709 -1.75 12.36 30.84
CA LEU A 709 -2.11 10.96 30.60
C LEU A 709 -2.40 10.60 29.14
N ILE A 710 -2.36 11.56 28.21
CA ILE A 710 -2.50 11.29 26.77
C ILE A 710 -1.15 10.81 26.24
N PRO A 711 -0.99 9.51 25.91
CA PRO A 711 0.22 9.04 25.27
C PRO A 711 0.41 9.83 23.98
N LEU A 712 1.65 10.25 23.69
CA LEU A 712 2.04 10.72 22.36
C LEU A 712 1.48 12.10 21.95
N ARG A 713 1.14 12.94 22.94
CA ARG A 713 0.60 14.29 22.74
C ARG A 713 1.42 15.15 21.77
N SER A 714 2.75 15.07 21.82
CA SER A 714 3.66 15.82 20.92
C SER A 714 3.42 15.48 19.45
N ALA A 715 3.34 14.20 19.10
CA ALA A 715 3.07 13.74 17.73
C ALA A 715 1.67 14.20 17.26
N ILE A 716 0.64 14.10 18.11
CA ILE A 716 -0.73 14.56 17.81
C ILE A 716 -0.75 16.07 17.55
N VAL A 717 -0.04 16.86 18.36
CA VAL A 717 0.07 18.32 18.20
C VAL A 717 0.82 18.68 16.91
N ASN A 718 1.91 17.98 16.59
CA ASN A 718 2.66 18.20 15.34
C ASN A 718 1.84 17.87 14.08
N PHE A 719 1.04 16.79 14.10
CA PHE A 719 0.10 16.49 13.02
C PHE A 719 -1.04 17.52 12.91
N LYS A 720 -1.62 17.93 14.04
CA LYS A 720 -2.67 18.97 14.09
C LYS A 720 -2.17 20.32 13.54
N ASN A 721 -0.89 20.62 13.75
CA ASN A 721 -0.24 21.86 13.30
C ASN A 721 0.31 21.77 11.85
N GLY A 722 0.21 20.62 11.18
CA GLY A 722 0.68 20.44 9.80
C GLY A 722 2.20 20.21 9.65
N ASN A 723 2.92 19.99 10.75
CA ASN A 723 4.36 19.67 10.74
C ASN A 723 4.55 18.18 10.50
N VAL A 724 4.39 17.74 9.25
CA VAL A 724 4.36 16.31 8.87
C VAL A 724 5.70 15.62 9.09
N LEU A 725 6.83 16.29 8.82
CA LEU A 725 8.15 15.68 8.98
C LEU A 725 8.46 15.43 10.46
N ASP A 726 8.26 16.44 11.31
CA ASP A 726 8.46 16.32 12.76
C ASP A 726 7.40 15.40 13.40
N GLY A 727 6.16 15.45 12.91
CA GLY A 727 5.09 14.53 13.31
C GLY A 727 5.41 13.07 12.98
N VAL A 728 6.07 12.78 11.86
CA VAL A 728 6.51 11.43 11.46
C VAL A 728 7.76 10.97 12.20
N VAL A 729 8.67 11.89 12.52
CA VAL A 729 9.88 11.58 13.30
C VAL A 729 9.54 11.34 14.77
N ASP A 730 8.67 12.16 15.36
CA ASP A 730 8.15 11.97 16.72
C ASP A 730 7.23 10.73 16.81
N LEU A 731 6.45 10.45 15.75
CA LEU A 731 5.70 9.19 15.60
C LEU A 731 6.62 7.98 15.40
N GLY A 732 7.75 8.17 14.72
CA GLY A 732 8.77 7.16 14.47
C GLY A 732 9.52 6.71 15.71
N MET A 733 9.45 7.45 16.83
CA MET A 733 10.08 7.03 18.09
C MET A 733 9.15 6.19 18.98
N ASP A 734 7.82 6.38 18.92
CA ASP A 734 6.89 5.72 19.86
C ASP A 734 5.63 5.04 19.24
N ILE A 735 5.35 5.14 17.92
CA ILE A 735 3.95 5.07 17.43
C ILE A 735 3.75 4.37 16.07
N PHE A 736 3.63 3.05 16.04
CA PHE A 736 2.86 2.38 14.96
C PHE A 736 1.64 1.61 15.47
N GLY A 737 1.37 1.70 16.78
CA GLY A 737 0.21 1.10 17.42
C GLY A 737 -1.07 1.93 17.35
N PHE A 738 -1.00 3.24 17.61
CA PHE A 738 -2.17 4.05 18.01
C PHE A 738 -2.54 5.24 17.15
N VAL A 739 -1.75 5.69 16.16
CA VAL A 739 -2.10 6.90 15.41
C VAL A 739 -2.46 6.59 13.96
N THR A 740 -3.76 6.60 13.68
CA THR A 740 -4.32 6.90 12.37
C THR A 740 -4.33 8.42 12.19
N ALA A 741 -3.48 8.94 11.31
CA ALA A 741 -3.51 10.35 10.96
C ALA A 741 -4.84 10.69 10.23
N GLY A 742 -5.74 11.41 10.91
CA GLY A 742 -6.88 12.13 10.31
C GLY A 742 -8.28 11.66 10.70
N ALA A 743 -8.89 12.37 11.67
CA ALA A 743 -10.33 12.62 11.92
C ALA A 743 -11.39 11.51 11.73
N GLY A 744 -12.19 11.27 12.79
CA GLY A 744 -13.62 10.94 12.62
C GLY A 744 -14.14 9.67 13.31
N ALA A 745 -14.00 9.53 14.63
CA ALA A 745 -14.76 8.54 15.40
C ALA A 745 -15.48 9.18 16.60
N ALA A 746 -16.35 10.15 16.32
CA ALA A 746 -17.42 10.57 17.23
C ALA A 746 -18.77 10.38 16.52
N ALA A 747 -19.12 9.13 16.19
CA ALA A 747 -20.42 8.78 15.59
C ALA A 747 -21.36 8.02 16.54
N LYS A 748 -21.12 8.08 17.86
CA LYS A 748 -22.03 7.51 18.86
C LYS A 748 -22.25 8.43 20.07
N ILE A 749 -22.88 9.58 19.85
CA ILE A 749 -23.80 10.17 20.83
C ILE A 749 -25.01 10.68 20.04
N GLY A 750 -26.18 10.13 20.32
CA GLY A 750 -27.42 10.43 19.60
C GLY A 750 -28.01 11.80 19.96
N ASN A 751 -28.63 12.43 18.96
CA ASN A 751 -29.70 13.44 19.03
C ASN A 751 -29.63 14.50 20.14
N VAL A 752 -28.88 15.59 19.94
CA VAL A 752 -29.28 16.94 20.41
C VAL A 752 -28.74 18.04 19.48
N ALA A 753 -29.67 18.81 18.91
CA ALA A 753 -29.58 20.17 18.35
C ALA A 753 -28.57 20.53 17.23
N VAL A 754 -29.17 20.89 16.08
CA VAL A 754 -28.60 21.66 14.96
C VAL A 754 -28.33 23.12 15.36
N LYS A 755 -27.15 23.67 15.00
CA LYS A 755 -26.81 25.07 14.57
C LYS A 755 -25.30 25.34 14.83
N GLY A 756 -24.49 26.06 14.07
CA GLY A 756 -24.63 26.89 12.85
C GLY A 756 -23.53 27.99 12.79
N PHE A 757 -22.86 28.15 11.63
CA PHE A 757 -21.96 29.25 11.16
C PHE A 757 -20.57 29.43 11.86
N SER A 758 -19.43 29.75 11.21
CA SER A 758 -19.08 30.30 9.88
C SER A 758 -17.66 29.90 9.43
N ALA A 759 -17.43 29.85 8.12
CA ALA A 759 -16.17 29.53 7.44
C ALA A 759 -14.96 30.40 7.84
N THR A 760 -13.81 29.75 8.10
CA THR A 760 -12.48 30.28 7.74
C THR A 760 -11.56 29.15 7.30
N THR A 761 -11.17 29.22 6.04
CA THR A 761 -10.27 28.34 5.30
C THR A 761 -8.84 28.38 5.85
N LYS A 762 -8.49 27.46 6.75
CA LYS A 762 -7.10 26.99 6.96
C LYS A 762 -7.09 25.60 7.60
N ALA A 763 -7.00 24.55 6.80
CA ALA A 763 -6.34 23.28 7.13
C ALA A 763 -6.66 22.23 6.06
N VAL A 764 -5.93 22.25 4.95
CA VAL A 764 -5.91 21.13 4.00
C VAL A 764 -4.46 20.96 3.57
N ARG A 765 -3.76 20.01 4.21
CA ARG A 765 -2.50 19.37 3.79
C ARG A 765 -1.96 18.48 4.92
N VAL A 766 -2.50 17.28 5.09
CA VAL A 766 -1.77 16.10 5.59
C VAL A 766 -2.57 14.87 5.13
N ALA A 767 -2.16 14.23 4.05
CA ALA A 767 -2.82 13.03 3.54
C ALA A 767 -1.96 11.79 3.85
N LYS A 768 -2.56 10.85 4.60
CA LYS A 768 -2.32 9.40 4.68
C LYS A 768 -0.86 8.93 4.64
N ILE A 769 -0.26 8.82 5.82
CA ILE A 769 0.86 7.91 6.05
C ILE A 769 0.28 6.63 6.63
N LEU A 770 -0.06 5.68 5.76
CA LEU A 770 -0.33 4.25 6.03
C LEU A 770 -1.21 3.89 7.25
N GLY A 771 -2.16 4.75 7.63
CA GLY A 771 -3.07 4.58 8.77
C GLY A 771 -4.32 3.73 8.50
N THR A 772 -4.28 2.71 7.64
CA THR A 772 -5.40 1.76 7.48
C THR A 772 -4.91 0.33 7.38
N THR A 773 -4.35 -0.21 8.46
CA THR A 773 -3.96 -1.63 8.52
C THR A 773 -5.12 -2.50 8.98
N LEU A 774 -6.28 -2.31 8.35
CA LEU A 774 -7.23 -3.41 8.24
C LEU A 774 -6.84 -4.15 6.98
N ILE A 775 -6.26 -5.35 7.12
CA ILE A 775 -6.11 -6.28 6.01
C ILE A 775 -7.49 -6.87 5.77
N GLY A 776 -8.40 -6.02 5.30
CA GLY A 776 -9.54 -6.38 4.50
C GLY A 776 -9.00 -6.39 3.10
N GLU A 777 -8.96 -7.51 2.43
CA GLU A 777 -9.90 -7.69 1.32
C GLU A 777 -11.13 -6.74 1.33
N LEU A 778 -10.83 -5.44 1.12
CA LEU A 778 -11.67 -4.26 0.88
C LEU A 778 -12.80 -3.95 1.90
N ASN A 779 -12.45 -3.36 3.06
CA ASN A 779 -13.36 -2.41 3.75
C ASN A 779 -12.67 -1.53 4.82
N PRO A 780 -12.19 -0.31 4.49
CA PRO A 780 -12.14 0.78 5.46
C PRO A 780 -13.51 1.48 5.47
N ALA A 781 -14.26 1.39 6.55
CA ALA A 781 -15.62 1.89 6.64
C ALA A 781 -15.75 3.41 6.33
N SER A 782 -16.61 3.73 5.36
CA SER A 782 -17.49 4.90 5.21
C SER A 782 -16.97 6.31 5.56
N GLY A 783 -16.80 7.14 4.52
CA GLY A 783 -17.07 8.60 4.55
C GLY A 783 -15.85 9.52 4.60
N LEU A 784 -15.87 10.57 3.75
CA LEU A 784 -14.87 11.63 3.51
C LEU A 784 -13.79 11.22 2.48
N GLY A 785 -13.71 11.75 1.27
CA GLY A 785 -14.04 13.08 0.74
C GLY A 785 -12.82 13.55 -0.07
N ASP A 786 -13.00 13.83 -1.35
CA ASP A 786 -11.99 14.14 -2.37
C ASP A 786 -10.81 15.01 -1.91
N LEU A 787 -9.59 14.47 -1.99
CA LEU A 787 -8.38 15.28 -2.20
C LEU A 787 -7.09 14.50 -2.56
N VAL A 788 -7.10 13.54 -3.51
CA VAL A 788 -5.82 12.93 -3.98
C VAL A 788 -5.74 12.75 -5.51
N GLN A 789 -6.76 13.13 -6.28
CA GLN A 789 -6.71 12.92 -7.74
C GLN A 789 -5.70 13.80 -8.49
N GLY A 790 -5.21 14.90 -7.91
CA GLY A 790 -4.30 15.83 -8.60
C GLY A 790 -2.81 15.49 -8.58
N GLY A 791 -2.31 14.77 -7.55
CA GLY A 791 -0.87 14.54 -7.35
C GLY A 791 -0.38 13.16 -7.77
N ALA A 792 -1.11 12.10 -7.41
CA ALA A 792 -0.67 10.72 -7.60
C ALA A 792 -0.82 10.20 -9.04
N LYS A 793 -1.86 10.63 -9.77
CA LYS A 793 -2.09 10.23 -11.18
C LYS A 793 -0.99 10.74 -12.13
N LEU A 794 -0.30 11.83 -11.78
CA LEU A 794 0.81 12.38 -12.58
C LEU A 794 2.12 11.61 -12.36
N ILE A 795 2.34 11.02 -11.18
CA ILE A 795 3.55 10.25 -10.86
C ILE A 795 3.59 8.93 -11.67
N GLY A 796 2.48 8.20 -11.72
CA GLY A 796 2.37 6.95 -12.48
C GLY A 796 2.52 7.14 -13.99
N LYS A 797 1.84 8.16 -14.58
CA LYS A 797 1.92 8.45 -16.02
C LYS A 797 3.29 9.05 -16.42
N GLY A 798 3.96 9.81 -15.55
CA GLY A 798 5.30 10.35 -15.79
C GLY A 798 6.40 9.28 -15.84
N ILE A 799 6.37 8.30 -14.94
CA ILE A 799 7.34 7.20 -14.87
C ILE A 799 7.20 6.24 -16.07
N ASP A 800 5.97 5.90 -16.44
CA ASP A 800 5.69 5.04 -17.59
C ASP A 800 6.05 5.72 -18.92
N THR A 801 5.80 7.03 -19.02
CA THR A 801 6.16 7.81 -20.22
C THR A 801 7.67 7.90 -20.35
N ILE A 802 8.43 8.14 -19.27
CA ILE A 802 9.90 8.18 -19.31
C ILE A 802 10.51 6.79 -19.60
N LYS A 803 10.00 5.70 -19.01
CA LYS A 803 10.42 4.33 -19.39
C LYS A 803 10.17 4.04 -20.87
N LYS A 804 9.08 4.57 -21.45
CA LYS A 804 8.71 4.36 -22.87
C LYS A 804 9.41 5.33 -23.84
N THR A 805 9.78 6.55 -23.41
CA THR A 805 10.36 7.58 -24.30
C THR A 805 11.88 7.69 -24.22
N SER A 806 12.54 7.27 -23.13
CA SER A 806 13.98 7.53 -22.92
C SER A 806 14.93 6.37 -23.32
N GLY A 807 14.52 5.43 -24.18
CA GLY A 807 15.49 4.46 -24.73
C GLY A 807 14.96 3.07 -25.12
N ALA A 808 13.77 2.65 -24.71
CA ALA A 808 13.28 1.30 -25.02
C ALA A 808 13.11 1.04 -26.54
N PHE A 809 12.63 2.04 -27.30
CA PHE A 809 12.47 1.92 -28.75
C PHE A 809 13.79 1.99 -29.53
N THR A 810 14.79 2.71 -29.01
CA THR A 810 16.12 2.85 -29.64
C THR A 810 17.05 1.71 -29.25
N MET A 811 17.07 1.28 -27.98
CA MET A 811 17.88 0.17 -27.48
C MET A 811 17.38 -1.19 -27.94
N ALA A 812 16.06 -1.44 -27.99
CA ALA A 812 15.57 -2.71 -28.55
C ALA A 812 16.00 -2.91 -30.02
N ARG A 813 16.15 -1.81 -30.78
CA ARG A 813 16.66 -1.81 -32.16
C ARG A 813 18.19 -2.00 -32.23
N VAL A 814 18.94 -1.53 -31.23
CA VAL A 814 20.40 -1.75 -31.09
C VAL A 814 20.70 -3.19 -30.62
N ILE A 815 19.96 -3.69 -29.63
CA ILE A 815 20.09 -5.06 -29.07
C ILE A 815 19.69 -6.11 -30.12
N ALA A 816 18.64 -5.87 -30.90
CA ALA A 816 18.28 -6.74 -32.01
C ALA A 816 19.37 -6.78 -33.11
N ASN A 817 20.14 -5.70 -33.26
CA ASN A 817 21.28 -5.65 -34.20
C ASN A 817 22.54 -6.34 -33.64
N GLU A 818 22.76 -6.36 -32.32
CA GLU A 818 23.92 -7.02 -31.69
C GLU A 818 23.69 -8.52 -31.38
N HIS A 819 22.47 -8.91 -31.02
CA HIS A 819 22.15 -10.24 -30.49
C HIS A 819 21.01 -10.97 -31.20
N GLY A 820 20.54 -10.49 -32.35
CA GLY A 820 19.50 -11.17 -33.15
C GLY A 820 18.08 -11.02 -32.58
N PRO A 821 17.07 -11.67 -33.22
CA PRO A 821 15.67 -11.48 -32.86
C PRO A 821 15.28 -12.15 -31.54
N ILE A 822 14.47 -11.44 -30.73
CA ILE A 822 13.81 -12.00 -29.54
C ILE A 822 12.70 -12.96 -30.01
N THR A 823 12.63 -14.14 -29.39
CA THR A 823 11.70 -15.22 -29.71
C THR A 823 11.12 -15.80 -28.44
N HIS A 824 9.82 -16.11 -28.46
CA HIS A 824 9.12 -16.66 -27.31
C HIS A 824 8.97 -18.18 -27.46
N GLY A 825 9.15 -18.93 -26.37
CA GLY A 825 8.95 -20.37 -26.44
C GLY A 825 9.10 -21.07 -25.11
N THR A 826 8.98 -22.40 -25.18
CA THR A 826 9.24 -23.29 -24.06
C THR A 826 10.64 -23.87 -24.15
N PHE A 827 11.28 -24.08 -23.02
CA PHE A 827 12.55 -24.82 -22.95
C PHE A 827 12.63 -25.58 -21.64
N LYS A 828 13.54 -26.56 -21.57
CA LYS A 828 13.74 -27.37 -20.37
C LYS A 828 15.00 -26.94 -19.62
N ILE A 829 14.86 -26.81 -18.30
CA ILE A 829 15.97 -26.70 -17.36
C ILE A 829 15.71 -27.73 -16.27
N ALA A 830 16.65 -28.66 -16.05
CA ALA A 830 16.56 -29.72 -15.04
C ALA A 830 15.19 -30.45 -15.06
N ASP A 831 14.76 -30.89 -16.25
CA ASP A 831 13.48 -31.59 -16.52
C ASP A 831 12.18 -30.81 -16.28
N GLN A 832 12.25 -29.55 -15.82
CA GLN A 832 11.12 -28.64 -15.74
C GLN A 832 11.00 -27.79 -17.00
N THR A 833 9.76 -27.57 -17.47
CA THR A 833 9.48 -26.78 -18.67
C THR A 833 9.17 -25.33 -18.28
N PHE A 834 10.00 -24.40 -18.74
CA PHE A 834 9.84 -22.96 -18.53
C PHE A 834 9.32 -22.29 -19.79
N ARG A 835 8.58 -21.20 -19.65
CA ARG A 835 8.15 -20.30 -20.73
C ARG A 835 8.77 -18.93 -20.50
N ALA A 836 9.55 -18.45 -21.45
CA ALA A 836 10.14 -17.11 -21.37
C ALA A 836 10.52 -16.57 -22.75
N ASP A 837 10.83 -15.28 -22.79
CA ASP A 837 11.48 -14.65 -23.93
C ASP A 837 12.92 -15.14 -24.03
N THR A 838 13.39 -15.36 -25.26
CA THR A 838 14.71 -15.87 -25.56
C THR A 838 15.33 -15.11 -26.72
N ILE A 839 16.65 -15.10 -26.82
CA ILE A 839 17.38 -14.37 -27.87
C ILE A 839 18.58 -15.20 -28.36
N LEU A 840 18.90 -15.08 -29.65
CA LEU A 840 19.94 -15.88 -30.31
C LEU A 840 21.26 -15.11 -30.41
N SER A 841 22.15 -15.29 -29.44
CA SER A 841 23.47 -14.64 -29.42
C SER A 841 24.57 -15.65 -29.75
N ASN A 842 25.47 -15.32 -30.68
CA ASN A 842 26.61 -16.18 -31.08
C ASN A 842 26.23 -17.63 -31.45
N GLY A 843 25.07 -17.84 -32.10
CA GLY A 843 24.59 -19.16 -32.51
C GLY A 843 24.02 -20.01 -31.37
N GLN A 844 23.96 -19.48 -30.15
CA GLN A 844 23.35 -20.12 -28.99
C GLN A 844 22.15 -19.30 -28.51
N ARG A 845 21.19 -19.96 -27.88
CA ARG A 845 19.94 -19.33 -27.43
C ARG A 845 20.01 -19.08 -25.92
N TYR A 846 19.64 -17.88 -25.50
CA TYR A 846 19.69 -17.45 -24.10
C TYR A 846 18.33 -16.93 -23.66
N ALA A 847 18.06 -16.93 -22.37
CA ALA A 847 16.89 -16.26 -21.81
C ALA A 847 17.04 -14.73 -21.96
N TYR A 848 15.92 -14.03 -22.10
CA TYR A 848 15.86 -12.57 -22.26
C TYR A 848 14.99 -11.97 -21.16
N ASP A 849 15.51 -10.97 -20.46
CA ASP A 849 14.77 -10.21 -19.47
C ASP A 849 14.18 -8.97 -20.16
N PRO A 850 12.84 -8.89 -20.33
CA PRO A 850 12.20 -7.75 -20.98
C PRO A 850 12.18 -6.50 -20.10
N ALA A 851 12.31 -6.63 -18.77
CA ALA A 851 12.35 -5.50 -17.86
C ALA A 851 13.74 -4.86 -17.85
N ALA A 852 14.80 -5.67 -17.78
CA ALA A 852 16.19 -5.20 -17.89
C ALA A 852 16.66 -5.02 -19.35
N MET A 853 15.83 -5.41 -20.32
CA MET A 853 16.08 -5.40 -21.76
C MET A 853 17.38 -6.10 -22.18
N LYS A 854 17.77 -7.19 -21.53
CA LYS A 854 19.07 -7.84 -21.79
C LYS A 854 19.01 -9.37 -21.73
N PRO A 855 19.84 -10.09 -22.52
CA PRO A 855 20.01 -11.52 -22.36
C PRO A 855 20.68 -11.86 -21.03
N TYR A 856 20.39 -13.04 -20.48
CA TYR A 856 21.04 -13.54 -19.28
C TYR A 856 21.21 -15.06 -19.29
N GLY A 857 22.04 -15.56 -18.37
CA GLY A 857 22.17 -16.99 -18.13
C GLY A 857 23.07 -17.76 -19.09
N THR A 858 22.99 -19.08 -18.94
CA THR A 858 23.67 -20.09 -19.76
C THR A 858 22.82 -20.42 -20.99
N PRO A 859 23.39 -21.12 -21.99
CA PRO A 859 22.63 -21.52 -23.19
C PRO A 859 21.45 -22.41 -22.83
N LEU A 860 20.29 -22.14 -23.43
CA LEU A 860 19.06 -22.91 -23.27
C LEU A 860 19.10 -24.17 -24.15
N THR A 861 18.75 -25.31 -23.57
CA THR A 861 18.59 -26.58 -24.29
C THR A 861 17.12 -26.88 -24.56
N ASP A 862 16.84 -27.69 -25.58
CA ASP A 862 15.49 -28.17 -25.92
C ASP A 862 14.46 -27.05 -26.10
N PHE A 863 14.90 -25.92 -26.65
CA PHE A 863 13.99 -24.83 -26.98
C PHE A 863 13.02 -25.29 -28.07
N ASN A 864 11.74 -25.27 -27.72
CA ASN A 864 10.64 -25.45 -28.65
C ASN A 864 9.90 -24.11 -28.75
N PRO A 865 9.88 -23.46 -29.93
CA PRO A 865 9.08 -22.26 -30.12
C PRO A 865 7.62 -22.58 -29.78
N LEU A 866 6.98 -21.68 -29.02
CA LEU A 866 5.53 -21.78 -28.83
C LEU A 866 4.90 -21.29 -30.14
N ASP A 867 4.24 -22.19 -30.87
CA ASP A 867 3.40 -21.83 -32.01
C ASP A 867 2.20 -21.04 -31.50
N THR A 868 2.38 -19.74 -31.34
CA THR A 868 1.31 -18.78 -31.12
C THR A 868 1.36 -17.72 -32.22
N LEU A 869 0.44 -17.86 -33.17
CA LEU A 869 0.03 -16.87 -34.17
C LEU A 869 0.92 -16.65 -35.42
N ALA A 870 1.53 -17.70 -35.95
CA ALA A 870 1.63 -17.81 -37.42
C ALA A 870 0.39 -18.55 -37.92
N PRO A 871 -0.39 -18.03 -38.90
CA PRO A 871 -1.38 -18.87 -39.57
C PRO A 871 -0.62 -20.01 -40.23
N GLY A 872 -0.93 -21.25 -39.82
CA GLY A 872 -0.49 -22.43 -40.55
C GLY A 872 -0.90 -22.27 -42.01
N SER A 873 0.05 -22.43 -42.92
CA SER A 873 -0.26 -22.50 -44.35
C SER A 873 -1.36 -23.56 -44.57
N PRO A 874 -2.38 -23.28 -45.40
CA PRO A 874 -3.43 -24.25 -45.67
C PRO A 874 -2.83 -25.55 -46.18
N HIS A 875 -3.19 -26.66 -45.54
CA HIS A 875 -2.91 -28.00 -46.04
C HIS A 875 -3.52 -28.14 -47.44
N THR A 876 -2.65 -28.19 -48.43
CA THR A 876 -2.92 -28.45 -49.85
C THR A 876 -1.70 -29.28 -50.29
N HIS A 877 -1.73 -30.58 -50.60
CA HIS A 877 -2.75 -31.53 -51.02
C HIS A 877 -2.27 -32.97 -50.74
N SER A 878 -3.20 -33.94 -50.71
CA SER A 878 -2.93 -35.34 -51.08
C SER A 878 -2.62 -35.45 -52.60
N PRO A 879 -1.71 -36.33 -53.06
CA PRO A 879 -1.52 -36.58 -54.49
C PRO A 879 -2.34 -37.80 -54.98
N SER A 880 -2.94 -37.66 -56.16
CA SER A 880 -3.10 -38.73 -57.16
C SER A 880 -2.97 -38.09 -58.56
N PRO A 881 -2.53 -38.81 -59.61
CA PRO A 881 -1.13 -38.75 -60.02
C PRO A 881 -0.89 -38.06 -61.38
N THR A 882 0.40 -37.70 -61.56
CA THR A 882 1.17 -37.55 -62.81
C THR A 882 0.93 -36.32 -63.70
N GLN A 883 1.88 -35.38 -63.73
CA GLN A 883 2.89 -35.25 -64.80
C GLN A 883 3.75 -33.97 -64.67
N HIS A 884 5.05 -34.16 -64.95
CA HIS A 884 6.08 -33.23 -65.45
C HIS A 884 6.57 -31.96 -64.68
N ARG A 885 7.86 -32.04 -64.35
CA ARG A 885 8.87 -31.02 -64.02
C ARG A 885 8.60 -29.60 -64.54
N HIS A 886 8.72 -28.61 -63.64
CA HIS A 886 9.61 -27.45 -63.81
C HIS A 886 10.11 -26.94 -62.45
N ARG A 887 11.41 -26.66 -62.41
CA ARG A 887 12.20 -26.13 -61.29
C ARG A 887 11.76 -24.70 -61.00
N TYR A 888 11.41 -24.33 -59.76
CA TYR A 888 11.26 -22.93 -59.36
C TYR A 888 12.30 -22.55 -58.29
N ASN A 889 12.81 -21.33 -58.47
CA ASN A 889 14.06 -20.77 -57.99
C ASN A 889 13.86 -20.06 -56.63
N PRO A 890 14.68 -20.28 -55.57
CA PRO A 890 14.52 -19.61 -54.28
C PRO A 890 15.17 -18.21 -54.27
N MET A 891 14.82 -17.38 -55.25
CA MET A 891 15.09 -15.94 -55.26
C MET A 891 13.87 -15.21 -55.83
N ALA A 892 12.87 -14.99 -54.99
CA ALA A 892 11.86 -13.96 -55.17
C ALA A 892 11.24 -13.63 -53.81
N SER A 893 11.82 -12.66 -53.12
CA SER A 893 11.20 -11.97 -51.99
C SER A 893 10.02 -11.14 -52.52
N ILE A 894 8.82 -11.70 -52.46
CA ILE A 894 7.60 -10.88 -52.49
C ILE A 894 7.12 -10.79 -51.04
N ALA A 895 7.18 -9.56 -50.52
CA ALA A 895 6.87 -9.17 -49.16
C ALA A 895 5.59 -9.85 -48.65
N ARG A 896 5.71 -10.65 -47.58
CA ARG A 896 4.55 -10.95 -46.75
C ARG A 896 4.13 -9.62 -46.08
N PRO A 897 2.86 -9.19 -46.20
CA PRO A 897 2.42 -7.98 -45.54
C PRO A 897 2.67 -8.12 -44.04
N VAL A 898 3.39 -7.15 -43.47
CA VAL A 898 3.45 -6.97 -42.03
C VAL A 898 2.00 -6.82 -41.57
N ARG A 899 1.51 -7.75 -40.75
CA ARG A 899 0.20 -7.57 -40.11
C ARG A 899 0.39 -6.45 -39.09
N VAL A 900 0.05 -5.23 -39.51
CA VAL A 900 0.06 -4.04 -38.68
C VAL A 900 -0.88 -4.32 -37.51
N ARG A 901 -0.34 -4.28 -36.28
CA ARG A 901 -1.13 -4.41 -35.07
C ARG A 901 -2.19 -3.32 -35.07
N LYS A 902 -3.42 -3.67 -34.67
CA LYS A 902 -4.45 -2.65 -34.50
C LYS A 902 -4.12 -1.81 -33.25
N PRO A 903 -3.97 -0.48 -33.40
CA PRO A 903 -3.78 0.40 -32.26
C PRO A 903 -5.08 0.48 -31.45
N LEU A 904 -4.94 0.87 -30.18
CA LEU A 904 -6.11 1.20 -29.37
C LEU A 904 -6.93 2.30 -30.05
N PRO A 905 -8.28 2.24 -29.94
CA PRO A 905 -9.12 3.29 -30.47
C PRO A 905 -8.80 4.62 -29.79
N VAL A 906 -8.88 5.70 -30.57
CA VAL A 906 -8.62 7.07 -30.09
C VAL A 906 -9.73 7.54 -29.14
N GLY A 907 -10.97 7.08 -29.33
CA GLY A 907 -12.13 7.37 -28.46
C GLY A 907 -12.33 6.35 -27.35
N ASP A 908 -13.51 6.38 -26.72
CA ASP A 908 -13.93 5.45 -25.67
C ASP A 908 -13.78 4.00 -26.15
N TYR A 909 -13.18 3.14 -25.32
CA TYR A 909 -12.91 1.77 -25.71
C TYR A 909 -14.19 0.97 -25.95
N ALA A 910 -15.15 1.02 -25.03
CA ALA A 910 -16.37 0.24 -25.12
C ALA A 910 -17.23 0.68 -26.32
N GLU A 911 -17.36 2.00 -26.52
CA GLU A 911 -18.05 2.60 -27.66
C GLU A 911 -17.41 2.18 -28.98
N SER A 912 -16.09 2.38 -29.11
CA SER A 912 -15.34 2.12 -30.35
C SER A 912 -15.35 0.64 -30.74
N MET A 913 -15.33 -0.23 -29.73
CA MET A 913 -15.31 -1.68 -29.94
C MET A 913 -16.71 -2.25 -30.19
N ARG A 914 -17.79 -1.54 -29.84
CA ARG A 914 -19.19 -1.95 -30.09
C ARG A 914 -19.47 -3.38 -29.60
N GLY A 915 -18.94 -3.72 -28.42
CA GLY A 915 -19.07 -5.07 -27.83
C GLY A 915 -18.12 -6.14 -28.36
N LYS A 916 -17.19 -5.81 -29.29
CA LYS A 916 -16.24 -6.77 -29.87
C LYS A 916 -14.94 -6.89 -29.10
N LEU A 917 -14.41 -8.10 -29.06
CA LEU A 917 -13.09 -8.35 -28.51
C LEU A 917 -12.03 -8.25 -29.61
N GLU A 918 -11.07 -7.32 -29.47
CA GLU A 918 -9.90 -7.24 -30.35
C GLU A 918 -8.67 -7.86 -29.65
N PRO A 919 -8.21 -9.05 -30.08
CA PRO A 919 -7.12 -9.75 -29.41
C PRO A 919 -5.82 -8.95 -29.34
N ASP A 920 -5.55 -8.09 -30.34
CA ASP A 920 -4.34 -7.25 -30.35
C ASP A 920 -4.30 -6.25 -29.17
N HIS A 921 -5.47 -5.87 -28.61
CA HIS A 921 -5.56 -5.01 -27.43
C HIS A 921 -5.30 -5.74 -26.12
N PHE A 922 -5.34 -7.08 -26.10
CA PHE A 922 -5.19 -7.89 -24.88
C PHE A 922 -3.99 -8.86 -24.94
N LYS A 923 -2.98 -8.52 -25.75
CA LYS A 923 -1.66 -9.17 -25.71
C LYS A 923 -0.90 -8.75 -24.45
N PRO A 924 0.11 -9.52 -23.98
CA PRO A 924 0.79 -9.22 -22.72
C PRO A 924 1.31 -7.78 -22.59
N ASP A 925 1.76 -7.18 -23.69
CA ASP A 925 2.31 -5.83 -23.77
C ASP A 925 1.25 -4.72 -23.93
N THR A 926 0.04 -5.04 -24.38
CA THR A 926 -1.05 -4.06 -24.62
C THR A 926 -2.19 -4.15 -23.61
N LYS A 927 -2.41 -5.34 -23.04
CA LYS A 927 -3.51 -5.67 -22.13
C LYS A 927 -3.63 -4.70 -20.97
N MET A 928 -2.52 -4.38 -20.30
CA MET A 928 -2.55 -3.48 -19.15
C MET A 928 -2.94 -2.07 -19.55
N ALA A 929 -2.45 -1.58 -20.69
CA ALA A 929 -2.82 -0.26 -21.21
C ALA A 929 -4.32 -0.22 -21.57
N THR A 930 -4.85 -1.31 -22.12
CA THR A 930 -6.28 -1.44 -22.46
C THR A 930 -7.16 -1.47 -21.22
N ILE A 931 -6.79 -2.25 -20.20
CA ILE A 931 -7.52 -2.32 -18.93
C ILE A 931 -7.48 -0.95 -18.23
N GLN A 932 -6.32 -0.28 -18.24
CA GLN A 932 -6.21 1.05 -17.64
C GLN A 932 -7.04 2.09 -18.39
N LYS A 933 -7.03 2.07 -19.73
CA LYS A 933 -7.87 2.95 -20.55
C LYS A 933 -9.35 2.75 -20.22
N PHE A 934 -9.82 1.51 -20.20
CA PHE A 934 -11.21 1.18 -19.81
C PHE A 934 -11.57 1.69 -18.40
N LYS A 935 -10.67 1.54 -17.42
CA LYS A 935 -10.91 2.03 -16.04
C LYS A 935 -10.90 3.56 -15.93
N ASP A 936 -10.01 4.23 -16.65
CA ASP A 936 -9.95 5.69 -16.70
C ASP A 936 -11.26 6.23 -17.32
N GLU A 937 -11.70 5.66 -18.44
CA GLU A 937 -12.92 6.06 -19.15
C GLU A 937 -14.20 5.77 -18.36
N MET A 938 -14.29 4.60 -17.72
CA MET A 938 -15.37 4.27 -16.80
C MET A 938 -15.50 5.28 -15.67
N LYS A 939 -14.37 5.67 -15.08
CA LYS A 939 -14.34 6.66 -14.01
C LYS A 939 -14.81 8.02 -14.52
N ASP A 940 -14.26 8.46 -15.66
CA ASP A 940 -14.62 9.74 -16.26
C ASP A 940 -16.13 9.77 -16.62
N TYR A 941 -16.69 8.65 -17.07
CA TYR A 941 -18.12 8.47 -17.35
C TYR A 941 -18.99 8.67 -16.10
N PHE A 942 -18.69 7.99 -14.98
CA PHE A 942 -19.45 8.17 -13.74
C PHE A 942 -19.25 9.54 -13.11
N ASP A 943 -18.04 10.12 -13.18
CA ASP A 943 -17.76 11.48 -12.72
C ASP A 943 -18.58 12.51 -13.55
N ALA A 944 -18.69 12.30 -14.87
CA ALA A 944 -19.51 13.14 -15.75
C ALA A 944 -21.01 13.04 -15.42
N ILE A 945 -21.53 11.84 -15.13
CA ILE A 945 -22.92 11.65 -14.71
C ILE A 945 -23.21 12.32 -13.37
N GLN A 946 -22.27 12.29 -12.42
CA GLN A 946 -22.45 13.00 -11.14
C GLN A 946 -22.56 14.52 -11.34
N GLN A 947 -21.91 15.08 -12.35
CA GLN A 947 -21.94 16.51 -12.65
C GLN A 947 -23.12 16.92 -13.54
N ALA A 948 -23.37 16.19 -14.63
CA ALA A 948 -24.38 16.49 -15.63
C ALA A 948 -25.76 15.94 -15.28
N GLY A 949 -25.84 14.99 -14.34
CA GLY A 949 -27.02 14.21 -14.03
C GLY A 949 -27.18 12.99 -14.96
N LEU A 950 -28.09 12.09 -14.57
CA LEU A 950 -28.45 10.92 -15.36
C LEU A 950 -29.28 11.31 -16.60
N PRO A 951 -29.25 10.50 -17.68
CA PRO A 951 -30.16 10.67 -18.81
C PRO A 951 -31.62 10.75 -18.37
N THR A 952 -32.40 11.58 -19.07
CA THR A 952 -33.82 11.74 -18.76
C THR A 952 -34.57 10.42 -18.96
N ARG A 953 -35.25 9.97 -17.92
CA ARG A 953 -36.01 8.72 -17.95
C ARG A 953 -37.41 8.90 -18.53
N PRO A 954 -37.95 7.89 -19.25
CA PRO A 954 -39.31 7.91 -19.74
C PRO A 954 -40.30 7.91 -18.58
N THR A 955 -41.44 8.57 -18.75
CA THR A 955 -42.52 8.49 -17.77
C THR A 955 -43.03 7.05 -17.69
N ILE A 956 -43.03 6.48 -16.48
CA ILE A 956 -43.52 5.11 -16.26
C ILE A 956 -45.02 5.07 -16.61
N PRO A 957 -45.45 4.20 -17.55
CA PRO A 957 -46.83 4.12 -17.98
C PRO A 957 -47.73 3.62 -16.85
N HIS A 958 -48.98 4.09 -16.86
CA HIS A 958 -49.97 3.64 -15.88
C HIS A 958 -50.45 2.22 -16.22
N ILE A 959 -50.17 1.26 -15.34
CA ILE A 959 -50.62 -0.13 -15.45
C ILE A 959 -51.72 -0.38 -14.41
N ALA A 960 -52.95 -0.56 -14.86
CA ALA A 960 -54.11 -0.79 -14.00
C ALA A 960 -54.17 -2.26 -13.54
N GLY A 961 -53.51 -2.57 -12.42
CA GLY A 961 -53.50 -3.92 -11.85
C GLY A 961 -52.65 -4.91 -12.67
N ASN A 962 -53.13 -6.15 -12.77
CA ASN A 962 -52.44 -7.21 -13.51
C ASN A 962 -52.87 -7.21 -14.99
N VAL A 963 -51.92 -7.10 -15.90
CA VAL A 963 -52.12 -7.14 -17.36
C VAL A 963 -51.41 -8.37 -17.96
N PRO A 964 -51.77 -8.83 -19.17
CA PRO A 964 -50.97 -9.80 -19.90
C PRO A 964 -49.51 -9.34 -20.07
N VAL A 965 -48.56 -10.28 -20.00
CA VAL A 965 -47.13 -10.00 -20.22
C VAL A 965 -46.85 -9.29 -21.56
N PRO A 966 -47.40 -9.71 -22.72
CA PRO A 966 -47.18 -9.01 -23.99
C PRO A 966 -47.63 -7.55 -23.93
N ASP A 967 -48.79 -7.26 -23.32
CA ASP A 967 -49.34 -5.92 -23.19
C ASP A 967 -48.44 -5.01 -22.34
N LEU A 968 -47.84 -5.54 -21.27
CA LEU A 968 -46.87 -4.80 -20.45
C LEU A 968 -45.62 -4.44 -21.27
N ILE A 969 -45.08 -5.42 -22.02
CA ILE A 969 -43.88 -5.22 -22.86
C ILE A 969 -44.16 -4.21 -23.97
N GLU A 970 -45.32 -4.31 -24.63
CA GLU A 970 -45.79 -3.34 -25.61
C GLU A 970 -45.90 -1.93 -25.02
N THR A 971 -46.53 -1.81 -23.85
CA THR A 971 -46.69 -0.52 -23.17
C THR A 971 -45.33 0.09 -22.80
N ALA A 972 -44.39 -0.72 -22.32
CA ALA A 972 -43.03 -0.27 -21.99
C ALA A 972 -42.25 0.18 -23.24
N LEU A 973 -42.32 -0.59 -24.34
CA LEU A 973 -41.64 -0.27 -25.60
C LEU A 973 -42.30 0.88 -26.38
N LYS A 974 -43.54 1.25 -26.06
CA LYS A 974 -44.16 2.49 -26.54
C LYS A 974 -43.66 3.71 -25.76
N ALA A 975 -43.36 3.54 -24.48
CA ALA A 975 -42.86 4.60 -23.61
C ALA A 975 -41.34 4.80 -23.68
N SER A 976 -40.58 3.78 -24.10
CA SER A 976 -39.12 3.80 -24.12
C SER A 976 -38.53 3.10 -25.35
N GLN A 977 -37.38 3.59 -25.82
CA GLN A 977 -36.60 2.93 -26.87
C GLN A 977 -35.91 1.65 -26.37
N GLY A 978 -35.63 1.56 -25.07
CA GLY A 978 -34.94 0.44 -24.44
C GLY A 978 -35.72 -0.15 -23.27
N VAL A 979 -35.70 -1.49 -23.16
CA VAL A 979 -36.23 -2.20 -21.99
C VAL A 979 -35.18 -3.13 -21.40
N VAL A 980 -34.89 -2.95 -20.11
CA VAL A 980 -33.93 -3.78 -19.37
C VAL A 980 -34.71 -4.77 -18.50
N PHE A 981 -34.66 -6.05 -18.84
CA PHE A 981 -35.21 -7.14 -18.04
C PHE A 981 -34.20 -7.56 -16.98
N GLY A 982 -34.57 -7.36 -15.71
CA GLY A 982 -33.79 -7.81 -14.55
C GLY A 982 -34.22 -9.21 -14.14
N GLU A 983 -33.27 -10.12 -13.97
CA GLU A 983 -33.54 -11.51 -13.62
C GLU A 983 -32.79 -12.02 -12.39
N SER A 984 -33.30 -13.11 -11.82
CA SER A 984 -32.54 -13.96 -10.92
C SER A 984 -31.95 -15.10 -11.73
N HIS A 985 -30.63 -15.25 -11.75
CA HIS A 985 -29.98 -16.36 -12.46
C HIS A 985 -30.41 -17.74 -11.96
N LYS A 986 -31.11 -17.83 -10.82
CA LYS A 986 -31.65 -19.06 -10.24
C LYS A 986 -33.02 -19.46 -10.79
N GLN A 987 -33.65 -18.63 -11.62
CA GLN A 987 -35.03 -18.78 -12.08
C GLN A 987 -35.12 -18.93 -13.60
N MET A 988 -36.12 -19.68 -14.07
CA MET A 988 -36.43 -19.82 -15.51
C MET A 988 -37.32 -18.69 -16.04
N ALA A 989 -37.89 -17.87 -15.14
CA ALA A 989 -38.87 -16.83 -15.45
C ALA A 989 -38.52 -15.98 -16.66
N SER A 990 -37.32 -15.39 -16.67
CA SER A 990 -36.85 -14.47 -17.73
C SER A 990 -36.74 -15.13 -19.11
N PHE A 991 -36.23 -16.36 -19.18
CA PHE A 991 -36.07 -17.09 -20.44
C PHE A 991 -37.43 -17.44 -21.04
N ARG A 992 -38.40 -17.82 -20.20
CA ARG A 992 -39.77 -18.07 -20.65
C ARG A 992 -40.46 -16.77 -21.07
N ALA A 993 -40.36 -15.73 -20.24
CA ALA A 993 -40.91 -14.42 -20.55
C ALA A 993 -40.42 -13.89 -21.92
N LEU A 994 -39.11 -13.93 -22.17
CA LEU A 994 -38.56 -13.51 -23.45
C LEU A 994 -38.97 -14.44 -24.60
N PHE A 995 -38.87 -15.76 -24.40
CA PHE A 995 -39.19 -16.73 -25.45
C PHE A 995 -40.64 -16.65 -25.91
N ASP A 996 -41.57 -16.54 -24.96
CA ASP A 996 -43.01 -16.45 -25.27
C ASP A 996 -43.36 -15.12 -25.96
N ASN A 997 -42.56 -14.07 -25.73
CA ASN A 997 -42.84 -12.72 -26.22
C ASN A 997 -41.87 -12.24 -27.32
N VAL A 998 -41.09 -13.12 -27.96
CA VAL A 998 -40.21 -12.75 -29.10
C VAL A 998 -41.00 -12.08 -30.23
N ALA A 999 -42.21 -12.57 -30.52
CA ALA A 999 -43.09 -11.98 -31.52
C ALA A 999 -43.53 -10.56 -31.13
N THR A 1000 -43.85 -10.34 -29.85
CA THR A 1000 -44.17 -9.01 -29.31
C THR A 1000 -43.00 -8.05 -29.45
N LEU A 1001 -41.78 -8.48 -29.07
CA LEU A 1001 -40.56 -7.66 -29.25
C LEU A 1001 -40.37 -7.25 -30.71
N LYS A 1002 -40.51 -8.20 -31.64
CA LYS A 1002 -40.42 -7.94 -33.09
C LYS A 1002 -41.48 -6.95 -33.57
N ASN A 1003 -42.74 -7.16 -33.18
CA ASN A 1003 -43.86 -6.31 -33.59
C ASN A 1003 -43.72 -4.88 -33.08
N GLU A 1004 -43.15 -4.72 -31.88
CA GLU A 1004 -42.84 -3.41 -31.31
C GLU A 1004 -41.58 -2.77 -31.88
N GLY A 1005 -40.89 -3.43 -32.80
CA GLY A 1005 -39.75 -2.88 -33.54
C GLY A 1005 -38.39 -3.13 -32.90
N VAL A 1006 -38.29 -4.01 -31.90
CA VAL A 1006 -37.00 -4.39 -31.29
C VAL A 1006 -36.10 -5.04 -32.35
N LYS A 1007 -34.89 -4.50 -32.52
CA LYS A 1007 -33.89 -5.02 -33.45
C LYS A 1007 -32.78 -5.82 -32.79
N ARG A 1008 -32.55 -5.58 -31.49
CA ARG A 1008 -31.41 -6.15 -30.74
C ARG A 1008 -31.83 -6.61 -29.35
N VAL A 1009 -31.34 -7.77 -28.94
CA VAL A 1009 -31.40 -8.24 -27.56
C VAL A 1009 -29.99 -8.49 -27.03
N TYR A 1010 -29.68 -7.83 -25.92
CA TYR A 1010 -28.40 -7.88 -25.26
C TYR A 1010 -28.44 -8.82 -24.05
N PHE A 1011 -27.37 -9.57 -23.80
CA PHE A 1011 -27.31 -10.54 -22.69
C PHE A 1011 -26.10 -10.32 -21.79
N GLU A 1012 -26.33 -10.21 -20.48
CA GLU A 1012 -25.30 -10.54 -19.48
C GLU A 1012 -24.92 -12.02 -19.59
N GLY A 1013 -23.66 -12.36 -19.34
CA GLY A 1013 -23.19 -13.74 -19.42
C GLY A 1013 -23.01 -14.25 -20.85
N LEU A 1014 -22.99 -13.37 -21.84
CA LEU A 1014 -22.59 -13.66 -23.22
C LEU A 1014 -21.35 -12.82 -23.56
N ILE A 1015 -20.33 -13.45 -24.16
CA ILE A 1015 -19.07 -12.79 -24.52
C ILE A 1015 -18.73 -12.97 -25.99
N ASP A 1016 -18.06 -11.98 -26.59
CA ASP A 1016 -17.46 -12.10 -27.92
C ASP A 1016 -16.05 -12.69 -27.85
N MET A 1017 -15.77 -13.63 -28.74
CA MET A 1017 -14.45 -14.26 -28.90
C MET A 1017 -14.12 -14.33 -30.40
N PRO A 1018 -12.86 -14.54 -30.82
CA PRO A 1018 -12.51 -14.61 -32.24
C PRO A 1018 -13.26 -15.69 -33.05
N GLN A 1019 -13.85 -16.67 -32.35
CA GLN A 1019 -14.66 -17.74 -32.93
C GLN A 1019 -16.17 -17.41 -32.99
N GLY A 1020 -16.58 -16.23 -32.52
CA GLY A 1020 -17.97 -15.79 -32.39
C GLY A 1020 -18.47 -15.72 -30.94
N LEU A 1021 -19.77 -15.53 -30.77
CA LEU A 1021 -20.43 -15.40 -29.47
C LEU A 1021 -20.37 -16.71 -28.67
N VAL A 1022 -19.94 -16.60 -27.41
CA VAL A 1022 -19.79 -17.72 -26.47
C VAL A 1022 -20.67 -17.50 -25.23
N ASP A 1023 -21.52 -18.47 -24.91
CA ASP A 1023 -22.28 -18.51 -23.66
C ASP A 1023 -21.33 -18.67 -22.48
N ASP A 1024 -21.26 -17.64 -21.64
CA ASP A 1024 -20.49 -17.57 -20.40
C ASP A 1024 -21.40 -17.68 -19.16
N GLY A 1025 -22.39 -18.56 -19.22
CA GLY A 1025 -23.19 -18.95 -18.06
C GLY A 1025 -24.59 -18.38 -18.03
N ILE A 1026 -25.02 -17.61 -19.04
CA ILE A 1026 -26.43 -17.19 -19.16
C ILE A 1026 -27.35 -18.40 -19.38
N GLY A 1027 -26.85 -19.45 -20.03
CA GLY A 1027 -27.54 -20.72 -20.20
C GLY A 1027 -27.58 -21.63 -18.95
N ILE A 1028 -27.06 -21.19 -17.79
CA ILE A 1028 -26.94 -22.00 -16.56
C ILE A 1028 -27.81 -21.40 -15.44
N LEU A 1029 -28.47 -22.25 -14.65
CA LEU A 1029 -29.21 -21.83 -13.46
C LEU A 1029 -28.29 -21.72 -12.23
N GLY A 1030 -28.12 -20.50 -11.73
CA GLY A 1030 -27.31 -20.18 -10.56
C GLY A 1030 -25.91 -20.81 -10.63
N GLN A 1031 -25.45 -21.40 -9.52
CA GLN A 1031 -24.18 -22.14 -9.46
C GLN A 1031 -24.38 -23.67 -9.57
N SER A 1032 -25.60 -24.15 -9.86
CA SER A 1032 -25.94 -25.57 -9.75
C SER A 1032 -25.44 -26.43 -10.92
N LYS A 1033 -24.72 -25.83 -11.89
CA LYS A 1033 -24.35 -26.42 -13.20
C LYS A 1033 -25.53 -26.96 -14.01
N GLN A 1034 -26.77 -26.77 -13.56
CA GLN A 1034 -27.96 -27.17 -14.31
C GLN A 1034 -28.16 -26.20 -15.47
N LEU A 1035 -28.33 -26.76 -16.67
CA LEU A 1035 -28.64 -25.96 -17.86
C LEU A 1035 -30.09 -25.47 -17.77
N ARG A 1036 -30.32 -24.23 -18.19
CA ARG A 1036 -31.67 -23.74 -18.47
C ARG A 1036 -32.28 -24.62 -19.55
N SER A 1037 -33.44 -25.20 -19.24
CA SER A 1037 -34.17 -26.09 -20.11
C SER A 1037 -35.63 -25.64 -20.14
N GLY A 1038 -36.18 -25.47 -21.34
CA GLY A 1038 -37.54 -24.97 -21.53
C GLY A 1038 -37.72 -23.45 -21.37
N PRO A 1039 -37.08 -22.60 -22.20
CA PRO A 1039 -36.14 -22.93 -23.29
C PRO A 1039 -34.66 -22.88 -22.87
N THR A 1040 -33.79 -23.47 -23.68
CA THR A 1040 -32.33 -23.28 -23.60
C THR A 1040 -31.90 -21.93 -24.20
N PHE A 1041 -30.67 -21.47 -23.91
CA PHE A 1041 -30.15 -20.25 -24.54
C PHE A 1041 -30.07 -20.36 -26.06
N GLN A 1042 -29.70 -21.53 -26.59
CA GLN A 1042 -29.62 -21.74 -28.04
C GLN A 1042 -31.01 -21.69 -28.71
N GLU A 1043 -32.04 -22.23 -28.07
CA GLU A 1043 -33.41 -22.14 -28.56
C GLU A 1043 -33.94 -20.71 -28.53
N LEU A 1044 -33.68 -19.95 -27.45
CA LEU A 1044 -34.05 -18.54 -27.34
C LEU A 1044 -33.32 -17.69 -28.38
N ARG A 1045 -31.99 -17.85 -28.50
CA ARG A 1045 -31.16 -17.18 -29.50
C ARG A 1045 -31.67 -17.45 -30.90
N LYS A 1046 -31.90 -18.72 -31.24
CA LYS A 1046 -32.45 -19.11 -32.54
C LYS A 1046 -33.80 -18.45 -32.79
N LYS A 1047 -34.71 -18.43 -31.81
CA LYS A 1047 -36.03 -17.81 -31.96
C LYS A 1047 -35.95 -16.31 -32.18
N LEU A 1048 -35.03 -15.62 -31.50
CA LEU A 1048 -34.75 -14.19 -31.70
C LEU A 1048 -34.21 -13.94 -33.13
N GLU A 1049 -33.19 -14.69 -33.54
CA GLU A 1049 -32.56 -14.58 -34.86
C GLU A 1049 -33.54 -14.90 -36.00
N ASP A 1050 -34.35 -15.96 -35.87
CA ASP A 1050 -35.41 -16.33 -36.82
C ASP A 1050 -36.49 -15.23 -36.94
N ASN A 1051 -36.59 -14.34 -35.95
CA ASN A 1051 -37.48 -13.19 -35.96
C ASN A 1051 -36.79 -11.87 -36.38
N GLY A 1052 -35.53 -11.93 -36.82
CA GLY A 1052 -34.77 -10.77 -37.28
C GLY A 1052 -34.28 -9.88 -36.13
N ILE A 1053 -34.13 -10.44 -34.93
CA ILE A 1053 -33.60 -9.77 -33.74
C ILE A 1053 -32.18 -10.26 -33.51
N GLU A 1054 -31.21 -9.35 -33.57
CA GLU A 1054 -29.79 -9.62 -33.38
C GLU A 1054 -29.47 -9.83 -31.89
N VAL A 1055 -28.64 -10.83 -31.58
CA VAL A 1055 -28.21 -11.14 -30.21
C VAL A 1055 -26.80 -10.62 -29.97
N LEU A 1056 -26.60 -9.81 -28.92
CA LEU A 1056 -25.33 -9.13 -28.64
C LEU A 1056 -24.84 -9.36 -27.19
N PRO A 1057 -23.51 -9.38 -26.96
CA PRO A 1057 -22.93 -9.58 -25.65
C PRO A 1057 -22.89 -8.28 -24.85
N LEU A 1058 -23.08 -8.38 -23.52
CA LEU A 1058 -22.81 -7.30 -22.57
C LEU A 1058 -21.62 -7.59 -21.66
N ASP A 1059 -21.00 -8.75 -21.79
CA ASP A 1059 -19.81 -9.11 -21.05
C ASP A 1059 -18.58 -9.18 -21.94
N HIS A 1060 -17.45 -8.79 -21.39
CA HIS A 1060 -16.15 -8.86 -22.02
C HIS A 1060 -15.21 -9.78 -21.24
N TYR A 1061 -14.55 -10.69 -21.95
CA TYR A 1061 -13.69 -11.73 -21.37
C TYR A 1061 -12.67 -11.17 -20.35
N TYR A 1062 -12.01 -10.07 -20.71
CA TYR A 1062 -10.93 -9.44 -19.93
C TYR A 1062 -11.36 -8.26 -19.06
N LEU A 1063 -12.48 -7.59 -19.36
CA LEU A 1063 -12.80 -6.27 -18.78
C LEU A 1063 -13.90 -6.36 -17.72
N THR A 1064 -14.93 -7.16 -17.95
CA THR A 1064 -16.06 -7.28 -17.02
C THR A 1064 -16.07 -8.65 -16.33
N ARG A 1065 -15.59 -9.71 -17.01
CA ARG A 1065 -15.60 -11.10 -16.49
C ARG A 1065 -14.27 -11.55 -15.89
N HIS A 1066 -13.19 -10.83 -16.19
CA HIS A 1066 -11.82 -11.09 -15.72
C HIS A 1066 -11.42 -12.57 -15.78
N LYS A 1067 -11.77 -13.25 -16.89
CA LYS A 1067 -11.64 -14.71 -17.01
C LYS A 1067 -10.21 -15.22 -17.15
N ASP A 1068 -9.31 -14.34 -17.53
CA ASP A 1068 -7.88 -14.55 -17.56
C ASP A 1068 -7.25 -14.65 -16.15
N LEU A 1069 -7.92 -14.13 -15.11
CA LEU A 1069 -7.46 -14.14 -13.73
C LEU A 1069 -7.95 -15.39 -12.97
N ARG A 1070 -7.52 -16.58 -13.39
CA ARG A 1070 -7.90 -17.84 -12.72
C ARG A 1070 -7.28 -17.94 -11.32
N GLY A 1071 -8.09 -18.18 -10.29
CA GLY A 1071 -7.66 -18.41 -8.90
C GLY A 1071 -7.94 -17.27 -7.91
N LEU A 1072 -8.44 -16.12 -8.37
CA LEU A 1072 -8.64 -14.89 -7.54
C LEU A 1072 -10.12 -14.49 -7.36
N LYS A 1073 -11.09 -15.33 -7.76
CA LYS A 1073 -12.51 -14.95 -7.78
C LYS A 1073 -13.17 -15.09 -6.40
N LYS A 1074 -13.52 -13.97 -5.78
CA LYS A 1074 -14.45 -13.93 -4.63
C LYS A 1074 -15.90 -13.97 -5.10
N PRO A 1075 -16.84 -14.46 -4.28
CA PRO A 1075 -18.27 -14.33 -4.56
C PRO A 1075 -18.67 -12.86 -4.70
N THR A 1076 -19.28 -12.48 -5.82
CA THR A 1076 -19.69 -11.09 -6.15
C THR A 1076 -21.05 -10.71 -5.55
N THR A 1077 -21.45 -11.32 -4.43
CA THR A 1077 -22.86 -11.27 -3.99
C THR A 1077 -23.21 -10.11 -3.06
N THR A 1078 -22.23 -9.41 -2.46
CA THR A 1078 -22.43 -8.21 -1.61
C THR A 1078 -21.10 -7.45 -1.38
N GLY A 1079 -21.13 -6.12 -1.24
CA GLY A 1079 -19.98 -5.32 -0.79
C GLY A 1079 -19.09 -4.78 -1.92
N SER A 1080 -17.82 -4.47 -1.63
CA SER A 1080 -16.90 -3.81 -2.59
C SER A 1080 -16.72 -4.56 -3.91
N ALA A 1081 -16.65 -5.90 -3.88
CA ALA A 1081 -16.58 -6.72 -5.10
C ALA A 1081 -17.88 -6.70 -5.91
N SER A 1082 -19.04 -6.47 -5.27
CA SER A 1082 -20.32 -6.26 -5.94
C SER A 1082 -20.32 -4.89 -6.64
N ILE A 1083 -19.94 -3.82 -5.93
CA ILE A 1083 -19.86 -2.46 -6.48
C ILE A 1083 -18.92 -2.39 -7.69
N THR A 1084 -17.71 -2.96 -7.61
CA THR A 1084 -16.79 -2.97 -8.77
C THR A 1084 -17.38 -3.69 -9.97
N ARG A 1085 -18.05 -4.84 -9.76
CA ARG A 1085 -18.74 -5.55 -10.85
C ARG A 1085 -19.90 -4.72 -11.41
N LEU A 1086 -20.66 -4.02 -10.56
CA LEU A 1086 -21.72 -3.11 -10.98
C LEU A 1086 -21.17 -2.00 -11.86
N GLU A 1087 -20.12 -1.31 -11.43
CA GLU A 1087 -19.49 -0.22 -12.18
C GLU A 1087 -18.94 -0.71 -13.53
N GLU A 1088 -18.09 -1.75 -13.53
CA GLU A 1088 -17.45 -2.27 -14.74
C GLU A 1088 -18.47 -2.81 -15.75
N PHE A 1089 -19.46 -3.58 -15.29
CA PHE A 1089 -20.47 -4.14 -16.17
C PHE A 1089 -21.44 -3.06 -16.66
N ASN A 1090 -21.99 -2.22 -15.77
CA ASN A 1090 -23.03 -1.26 -16.16
C ASN A 1090 -22.49 -0.21 -17.14
N TYR A 1091 -21.28 0.29 -16.92
CA TYR A 1091 -20.61 1.20 -17.86
C TYR A 1091 -20.35 0.53 -19.22
N TYR A 1092 -19.69 -0.64 -19.23
CA TYR A 1092 -19.39 -1.35 -20.48
C TYR A 1092 -20.67 -1.67 -21.27
N ALA A 1093 -21.72 -2.12 -20.57
CA ALA A 1093 -23.00 -2.46 -21.16
C ALA A 1093 -23.72 -1.22 -21.71
N ALA A 1094 -23.73 -0.10 -20.98
CA ALA A 1094 -24.36 1.14 -21.42
C ALA A 1094 -23.70 1.68 -22.69
N GLU A 1095 -22.36 1.80 -22.70
CA GLU A 1095 -21.61 2.26 -23.87
C GLU A 1095 -21.78 1.33 -25.08
N THR A 1096 -21.76 0.01 -24.84
CA THR A 1096 -21.98 -0.98 -25.91
C THR A 1096 -23.37 -0.81 -26.53
N ILE A 1097 -24.41 -0.64 -25.70
CA ILE A 1097 -25.78 -0.45 -26.17
C ILE A 1097 -25.91 0.86 -26.95
N GLN A 1098 -25.39 1.97 -26.42
CA GLN A 1098 -25.45 3.28 -27.09
C GLN A 1098 -24.74 3.23 -28.45
N ALA A 1099 -23.58 2.58 -28.52
CA ALA A 1099 -22.80 2.46 -29.76
C ALA A 1099 -23.42 1.52 -30.82
N THR A 1100 -24.36 0.65 -30.43
CA THR A 1100 -24.93 -0.37 -31.33
C THR A 1100 -26.41 -0.20 -31.64
N SER A 1101 -27.18 0.37 -30.72
CA SER A 1101 -28.63 0.55 -30.88
C SER A 1101 -29.01 1.70 -31.80
N GLY A 1102 -28.29 2.82 -31.73
CA GLY A 1102 -28.65 4.03 -32.48
C GLY A 1102 -30.08 4.49 -32.15
N ALA A 1103 -30.93 4.62 -33.18
CA ALA A 1103 -32.34 4.93 -33.01
C ALA A 1103 -33.26 3.69 -32.98
N ASP A 1104 -32.69 2.48 -33.07
CA ASP A 1104 -33.47 1.24 -33.05
C ASP A 1104 -33.91 0.90 -31.63
N LYS A 1105 -35.10 0.31 -31.50
CA LYS A 1105 -35.54 -0.25 -30.23
C LYS A 1105 -34.74 -1.49 -29.86
N TRP A 1106 -34.51 -1.68 -28.57
CA TRP A 1106 -33.73 -2.78 -28.04
C TRP A 1106 -34.25 -3.30 -26.70
N ALA A 1107 -33.83 -4.52 -26.35
CA ALA A 1107 -34.02 -5.06 -25.01
C ALA A 1107 -32.72 -5.65 -24.45
N ALA A 1108 -32.55 -5.67 -23.13
CA ALA A 1108 -31.42 -6.31 -22.46
C ALA A 1108 -31.90 -7.28 -21.39
N LEU A 1109 -31.21 -8.41 -21.20
CA LEU A 1109 -31.42 -9.33 -20.09
C LEU A 1109 -30.18 -9.34 -19.20
N VAL A 1110 -30.35 -8.89 -17.95
CA VAL A 1110 -29.28 -8.75 -16.96
C VAL A 1110 -29.76 -9.22 -15.58
N GLY A 1111 -28.84 -9.49 -14.67
CA GLY A 1111 -29.16 -9.74 -13.26
C GLY A 1111 -29.86 -8.54 -12.64
N HIS A 1112 -30.75 -8.77 -11.67
CA HIS A 1112 -31.53 -7.70 -11.04
C HIS A 1112 -30.70 -6.52 -10.52
N SER A 1113 -29.47 -6.77 -10.05
CA SER A 1113 -28.56 -5.74 -9.52
C SER A 1113 -28.01 -4.80 -10.60
N HIS A 1114 -28.00 -5.22 -11.86
CA HIS A 1114 -27.54 -4.42 -13.02
C HIS A 1114 -28.68 -3.66 -13.71
N MET A 1115 -29.94 -3.96 -13.39
CA MET A 1115 -31.11 -3.41 -14.08
C MET A 1115 -31.40 -1.95 -13.72
N ASN A 1116 -31.59 -1.69 -12.43
CA ASN A 1116 -31.82 -0.36 -11.85
C ASN A 1116 -30.73 -0.05 -10.81
N THR A 1117 -30.68 1.19 -10.31
CA THR A 1117 -29.70 1.60 -9.28
C THR A 1117 -29.66 0.63 -8.09
N SER A 1118 -28.48 0.10 -7.80
CA SER A 1118 -28.22 -0.83 -6.69
C SER A 1118 -26.89 -0.46 -6.03
N GLU A 1119 -26.83 -0.53 -4.70
CA GLU A 1119 -25.62 -0.18 -3.92
C GLU A 1119 -25.04 1.22 -4.27
N GLY A 1120 -25.89 2.15 -4.69
CA GLY A 1120 -25.49 3.51 -5.10
C GLY A 1120 -24.93 3.62 -6.53
N VAL A 1121 -24.81 2.52 -7.27
CA VAL A 1121 -24.34 2.51 -8.66
C VAL A 1121 -25.56 2.52 -9.61
N PRO A 1122 -25.68 3.51 -10.52
CA PRO A 1122 -26.77 3.54 -11.51
C PRO A 1122 -26.82 2.27 -12.36
N GLY A 1123 -28.01 1.73 -12.55
CA GLY A 1123 -28.26 0.54 -13.37
C GLY A 1123 -28.38 0.88 -14.85
N LEU A 1124 -28.48 -0.14 -15.68
CA LEU A 1124 -28.53 0.01 -17.14
C LEU A 1124 -29.78 0.80 -17.59
N ALA A 1125 -30.90 0.69 -16.85
CA ALA A 1125 -32.10 1.48 -17.13
C ALA A 1125 -31.86 2.97 -16.92
N GLU A 1126 -31.18 3.37 -15.84
CA GLU A 1126 -30.84 4.78 -15.61
C GLU A 1126 -29.77 5.29 -16.59
N LEU A 1127 -28.70 4.52 -16.80
CA LEU A 1127 -27.57 4.91 -17.66
C LEU A 1127 -27.93 5.06 -19.14
N THR A 1128 -29.00 4.42 -19.59
CA THR A 1128 -29.47 4.50 -20.99
C THR A 1128 -30.77 5.29 -21.14
N GLY A 1129 -31.30 5.90 -20.08
CA GLY A 1129 -32.60 6.59 -20.13
C GLY A 1129 -33.75 5.66 -20.50
N SER A 1130 -33.70 4.41 -20.05
CA SER A 1130 -34.62 3.32 -20.41
C SER A 1130 -35.54 2.92 -19.25
N MET A 1131 -36.26 1.82 -19.41
CA MET A 1131 -37.14 1.24 -18.38
C MET A 1131 -36.66 -0.12 -17.89
N GLY A 1132 -36.63 -0.33 -16.59
CA GLY A 1132 -36.33 -1.60 -15.94
C GLY A 1132 -37.59 -2.41 -15.65
N ILE A 1133 -37.61 -3.68 -16.03
CA ILE A 1133 -38.69 -4.63 -15.72
C ILE A 1133 -38.12 -5.82 -14.95
N GLY A 1134 -38.47 -5.94 -13.67
CA GLY A 1134 -38.07 -7.08 -12.85
C GLY A 1134 -38.88 -8.33 -13.21
N VAL A 1135 -38.21 -9.48 -13.43
CA VAL A 1135 -38.86 -10.72 -13.85
C VAL A 1135 -38.67 -11.81 -12.79
N PHE A 1136 -39.78 -12.34 -12.28
CA PHE A 1136 -39.79 -13.24 -11.13
C PHE A 1136 -40.66 -14.48 -11.38
N ASP A 1137 -40.24 -15.62 -10.82
CA ASP A 1137 -41.13 -16.76 -10.64
C ASP A 1137 -42.18 -16.44 -9.56
N ARG A 1138 -43.43 -16.83 -9.81
CA ARG A 1138 -44.53 -16.76 -8.85
C ARG A 1138 -45.37 -18.04 -8.89
N PRO A 1139 -44.99 -19.07 -8.10
CA PRO A 1139 -45.73 -20.33 -8.05
C PRO A 1139 -47.22 -20.20 -7.71
N SER A 1140 -47.58 -19.17 -6.93
CA SER A 1140 -48.96 -18.90 -6.53
C SER A 1140 -49.81 -18.18 -7.59
N ALA A 1141 -49.23 -17.79 -8.73
CA ALA A 1141 -49.96 -17.13 -9.81
C ALA A 1141 -50.79 -18.14 -10.62
N THR A 1142 -52.02 -17.76 -10.99
CA THR A 1142 -52.87 -18.59 -11.86
C THR A 1142 -52.37 -18.59 -13.31
N ASN A 1143 -51.92 -17.43 -13.81
CA ASN A 1143 -51.37 -17.17 -15.15
C ASN A 1143 -50.13 -16.27 -15.09
N HIS A 1144 -49.37 -16.13 -16.19
CA HIS A 1144 -48.33 -15.10 -16.33
C HIS A 1144 -48.96 -13.71 -16.41
N PHE A 1145 -48.40 -12.71 -15.71
CA PHE A 1145 -48.92 -11.35 -15.77
C PHE A 1145 -47.83 -10.30 -15.54
N GLY A 1146 -48.06 -9.10 -16.08
CA GLY A 1146 -47.32 -7.88 -15.81
C GLY A 1146 -48.07 -6.96 -14.86
N THR A 1147 -47.35 -6.14 -14.09
CA THR A 1147 -47.93 -5.19 -13.13
C THR A 1147 -46.92 -4.09 -12.81
N ARG A 1148 -47.38 -3.02 -12.15
CA ARG A 1148 -46.50 -2.12 -11.40
C ARG A 1148 -46.04 -2.81 -10.09
N VAL A 1149 -44.96 -2.31 -9.49
CA VAL A 1149 -44.34 -2.83 -8.26
C VAL A 1149 -45.35 -3.27 -7.20
N LEU A 1150 -45.44 -4.59 -6.95
CA LEU A 1150 -46.28 -5.19 -5.90
C LEU A 1150 -45.47 -5.32 -4.60
N GLY A 1151 -45.24 -4.23 -3.87
CA GLY A 1151 -44.53 -4.25 -2.59
C GLY A 1151 -43.73 -2.98 -2.33
N HIS A 1152 -42.77 -3.06 -1.41
CA HIS A 1152 -41.83 -1.98 -1.16
C HIS A 1152 -40.82 -1.88 -2.31
N PRO A 1153 -40.64 -0.70 -2.94
CA PRO A 1153 -39.60 -0.50 -3.94
C PRO A 1153 -38.20 -0.83 -3.39
N GLN A 1154 -37.30 -1.30 -4.25
CA GLN A 1154 -35.90 -1.47 -3.89
C GLN A 1154 -35.28 -0.14 -3.43
N ASP A 1155 -34.58 -0.16 -2.29
CA ASP A 1155 -33.73 0.94 -1.86
C ASP A 1155 -32.48 1.01 -2.77
N PRO A 1156 -32.25 2.12 -3.50
CA PRO A 1156 -31.14 2.25 -4.44
C PRO A 1156 -29.76 2.22 -3.75
N THR A 1157 -29.70 2.46 -2.43
CA THR A 1157 -28.45 2.42 -1.65
C THR A 1157 -28.12 1.02 -1.13
N LYS A 1158 -29.03 0.05 -1.30
CA LYS A 1158 -28.88 -1.31 -0.78
C LYS A 1158 -28.71 -2.33 -1.91
N PRO A 1159 -28.08 -3.49 -1.63
CA PRO A 1159 -28.08 -4.62 -2.55
C PRO A 1159 -29.51 -5.14 -2.78
N VAL A 1160 -29.77 -5.62 -4.00
CA VAL A 1160 -31.02 -6.33 -4.34
C VAL A 1160 -31.22 -7.54 -3.43
N GLY A 1161 -32.43 -7.69 -2.89
CA GLY A 1161 -32.78 -8.75 -1.93
C GLY A 1161 -32.88 -8.28 -0.48
N SER A 1162 -32.61 -7.00 -0.19
CA SER A 1162 -32.71 -6.38 1.15
C SER A 1162 -34.14 -5.97 1.53
N GLY A 1163 -35.15 -6.74 1.14
CA GLY A 1163 -36.57 -6.51 1.48
C GLY A 1163 -37.37 -5.63 0.51
N GLY A 1164 -36.74 -4.99 -0.47
CA GLY A 1164 -37.41 -4.30 -1.58
C GLY A 1164 -37.46 -5.14 -2.86
N ILE A 1165 -38.36 -4.78 -3.79
CA ILE A 1165 -38.49 -5.44 -5.10
C ILE A 1165 -37.96 -4.49 -6.20
N PRO A 1166 -36.97 -4.92 -7.01
CA PRO A 1166 -36.39 -4.08 -8.06
C PRO A 1166 -37.30 -4.00 -9.30
N GLY A 1167 -37.09 -2.95 -10.11
CA GLY A 1167 -37.81 -2.71 -11.37
C GLY A 1167 -38.78 -1.54 -11.31
N ASP A 1168 -38.95 -0.84 -12.42
CA ASP A 1168 -40.00 0.17 -12.61
C ASP A 1168 -41.37 -0.50 -12.82
N LEU A 1169 -41.35 -1.63 -13.53
CA LEU A 1169 -42.47 -2.55 -13.75
C LEU A 1169 -42.02 -3.98 -13.39
N GLN A 1170 -42.99 -4.91 -13.33
CA GLN A 1170 -42.72 -6.29 -12.93
C GLN A 1170 -43.47 -7.28 -13.82
N ILE A 1171 -42.81 -8.41 -14.12
CA ILE A 1171 -43.39 -9.58 -14.77
C ILE A 1171 -43.30 -10.76 -13.79
N TYR A 1172 -44.43 -11.42 -13.58
CA TYR A 1172 -44.51 -12.65 -12.81
C TYR A 1172 -44.84 -13.83 -13.72
N ILE A 1173 -43.96 -14.83 -13.70
CA ILE A 1173 -44.09 -16.05 -14.48
C ILE A 1173 -44.51 -17.19 -13.57
N LYS A 1174 -45.53 -17.95 -13.99
CA LYS A 1174 -45.86 -19.23 -13.36
C LYS A 1174 -44.79 -20.26 -13.75
N PRO A 1175 -43.99 -20.78 -12.80
CA PRO A 1175 -42.88 -21.68 -13.08
C PRO A 1175 -43.29 -23.07 -13.59
#